data_AF-A0AB32UQB2-F1
#
_entry.id   AF-A0AB32UQB2-F1
#
_cell.length_a   1.000
_cell.length_b   1.000
_cell.length_c   1.000
_cell.angle_alpha   90.00
_cell.angle_beta   90.00
_cell.angle_gamma   90.00
#
_symmetry.space_group_name_H-M   'P 1'
#
loop_
_entity.id
_entity.type
_entity.pdbx_description
1 polymer ?
#
loop_
_entity_poly.entity_id
_entity_poly.type
_entity_poly.pdbx_seq_one_letter_code
_entity_poly.pdbx_strand_id
1 'polypeptide(L)'
;MVCWLRGFLFLSQSQAKAEKSIINQSQSPHYSCSTAEQIFANSEKRSENSKQMADRAVSEEASMAGHAPKLTSIPASDNTVWADASPLLEAACRGLRDGELIHGDNFNLFAAMSALEIMDPKMDSGIVCRYYSIDEAIENGAAPIPISLDSTIDVQCTIDIMDHLLACEAAWHKGHSLAQTVFSCIYLLRLDRTTSHALLHSYCRVIRATCKAVVSVVSDARTHEEEDLFTMTYGLPLNGDGDEKCLSMLTAVEETISRQLRACKATSSKRRVSEDLEPLQSNTNLEDGLCKALLCRLRFRKHFFHVLTCMKRPQGRGLELARKHIASCILELESILKSAEFLRFCSDDIEDKTTASGREPIGFDATLNSRLSAPTPPRAIKILSWKKAVEYFVKLLHDLDAMCSYSLNPHLESLLCFVVQFQKSQPDLVARAHLQLLLVQDGKLYGRDPIFAVITKAAALPEATKNHDIQKNEYIVQLGQLVVNLLKILCTNAAWQRRKLGKILQDWRVIYVQLELAFRNEFGDVSSSSNEENICMKIFQHILIWVEEQTYWIACRFLILGFELDLYSASEYCMVYWCLYAVLIKLAEKTHLKMAFSYDTAKRKGKKKRDSPKDLARESRIPPAVLFLQCYICLAEGLTMMLAALRNEIMVLQSPSPFNTEQEKFVQHFELLQRACIPDHASYPSFKESTTQARFSTLVMYNYFKDAQRIAKEVKSSFAADPDRLAELRRLEQVAEHNSVALNLICRLGALDPSLKVSFEFSHHPFFATAVVRRS
;
A
#
# COMPACT_ATOMS: atom_id res chain seq x y z
N MET A 1 23.49 28.63 -1.46
CA MET A 1 22.19 27.92 -1.37
C MET A 1 20.97 28.85 -1.37
N VAL A 2 21.05 30.08 -0.85
CA VAL A 2 19.94 31.07 -0.89
C VAL A 2 19.83 31.84 -2.22
N CYS A 3 20.89 31.95 -3.02
CA CYS A 3 20.81 32.58 -4.36
C CYS A 3 20.17 31.69 -5.45
N TRP A 4 20.03 30.38 -5.21
CA TRP A 4 19.49 29.44 -6.20
C TRP A 4 17.95 29.37 -6.19
N LEU A 5 17.32 29.63 -5.05
CA LEU A 5 15.85 29.61 -4.88
C LEU A 5 15.14 30.89 -5.37
N ARG A 6 15.84 32.04 -5.41
CA ARG A 6 15.26 33.29 -5.94
C ARG A 6 15.10 33.31 -7.46
N GLY A 7 15.89 32.51 -8.19
CA GLY A 7 15.77 32.39 -9.66
C GLY A 7 14.51 31.66 -10.13
N PHE A 8 14.04 30.66 -9.37
CA PHE A 8 12.94 29.80 -9.78
C PHE A 8 11.55 30.46 -9.64
N LEU A 9 11.39 31.34 -8.65
CA LEU A 9 10.13 32.08 -8.42
C LEU A 9 9.93 33.24 -9.42
N PHE A 10 11.01 33.87 -9.90
CA PHE A 10 10.92 34.95 -10.90
C PHE A 10 10.67 34.43 -12.33
N LEU A 11 11.12 33.22 -12.66
CA LEU A 11 10.88 32.59 -13.97
C LEU A 11 9.43 32.11 -14.14
N SER A 12 8.80 31.62 -13.07
CA SER A 12 7.39 31.17 -13.07
C SER A 12 6.39 32.31 -13.33
N GLN A 13 6.63 33.50 -12.76
CA GLN A 13 5.76 34.67 -13.00
C GLN A 13 6.03 35.38 -14.33
N SER A 14 7.23 35.26 -14.90
CA SER A 14 7.59 35.84 -16.20
C SER A 14 7.04 35.03 -17.37
N GLN A 15 7.05 33.68 -17.30
CA GLN A 15 6.50 32.83 -18.35
C GLN A 15 4.97 32.97 -18.50
N ALA A 16 4.24 33.18 -17.40
CA ALA A 16 2.79 33.43 -17.43
C ALA A 16 2.40 34.78 -18.07
N LYS A 17 3.35 35.73 -18.18
CA LYS A 17 3.14 37.04 -18.84
C LYS A 17 3.59 37.05 -20.30
N ALA A 18 4.54 36.18 -20.70
CA ALA A 18 5.00 36.07 -22.08
C ALA A 18 4.05 35.26 -22.98
N GLU A 19 3.37 34.24 -22.44
CA GLU A 19 2.43 33.39 -23.20
C GLU A 19 1.14 34.12 -23.64
N LYS A 20 0.80 35.25 -22.99
CA LYS A 20 -0.32 36.10 -23.44
C LYS A 20 -0.01 36.95 -24.68
N SER A 21 1.25 37.05 -25.13
CA SER A 21 1.62 37.95 -26.24
C SER A 21 1.91 37.25 -27.58
N ILE A 22 2.00 35.92 -27.63
CA ILE A 22 2.40 35.17 -28.84
C ILE A 22 1.22 34.47 -29.53
N ILE A 23 0.04 34.38 -28.91
CA ILE A 23 -1.16 33.81 -29.53
C ILE A 23 -1.95 34.92 -30.24
N ASN A 24 -1.37 35.49 -31.29
CA ASN A 24 -2.09 36.32 -32.26
C ASN A 24 -1.31 36.30 -33.59
N GLN A 25 -1.26 35.15 -34.26
CA GLN A 25 -1.25 35.04 -35.73
C GLN A 25 -1.16 33.59 -36.22
N SER A 26 -1.95 33.31 -37.26
CA SER A 26 -2.00 32.13 -38.14
C SER A 26 -2.93 30.96 -37.75
N GLN A 27 -3.78 30.59 -38.71
CA GLN A 27 -5.07 29.91 -38.60
C GLN A 27 -5.02 28.44 -39.11
N SER A 28 -5.55 27.50 -38.31
CA SER A 28 -6.44 26.33 -38.63
C SER A 28 -6.07 25.24 -39.69
N PRO A 29 -6.65 24.00 -39.69
CA PRO A 29 -7.86 23.56 -38.97
C PRO A 29 -7.86 22.20 -38.20
N HIS A 30 -8.72 22.20 -37.16
CA HIS A 30 -9.57 21.14 -36.57
C HIS A 30 -8.98 19.81 -36.04
N TYR A 31 -8.76 19.73 -34.72
CA TYR A 31 -9.38 18.73 -33.82
C TYR A 31 -9.58 19.35 -32.42
N SER A 32 -10.69 18.97 -31.79
CA SER A 32 -11.38 19.54 -30.63
C SER A 32 -10.55 19.94 -29.40
N CYS A 33 -10.48 21.25 -29.13
CA CYS A 33 -10.24 21.80 -27.79
C CYS A 33 -11.61 22.20 -27.21
N SER A 34 -12.26 21.32 -26.44
CA SER A 34 -13.46 21.69 -25.66
C SER A 34 -13.32 21.40 -24.16
N THR A 35 -12.20 20.82 -23.73
CA THR A 35 -12.07 20.31 -22.35
C THR A 35 -11.55 21.38 -21.38
N ALA A 36 -10.70 22.31 -21.81
CA ALA A 36 -10.11 23.32 -20.92
C ALA A 36 -11.07 24.48 -20.59
N GLU A 37 -11.85 24.94 -21.56
CA GLU A 37 -12.87 25.98 -21.36
C GLU A 37 -14.06 25.44 -20.53
N GLN A 38 -14.42 24.16 -20.68
CA GLN A 38 -15.42 23.52 -19.81
C GLN A 38 -14.92 23.34 -18.37
N ILE A 39 -13.61 23.15 -18.15
CA ILE A 39 -13.03 23.04 -16.79
C ILE A 39 -13.00 24.42 -16.10
N PHE A 40 -12.69 25.50 -16.82
CA PHE A 40 -12.76 26.85 -16.26
C PHE A 40 -14.20 27.34 -16.04
N ALA A 41 -15.13 27.06 -16.96
CA ALA A 41 -16.54 27.39 -16.76
C ALA A 41 -17.19 26.59 -15.63
N ASN A 42 -16.75 25.34 -15.40
CA ASN A 42 -17.20 24.52 -14.26
C ASN A 42 -16.56 24.94 -12.93
N SER A 43 -15.39 25.58 -12.93
CA SER A 43 -14.76 26.12 -11.71
C SER A 43 -15.43 27.43 -11.27
N GLU A 44 -15.82 28.28 -12.21
CA GLU A 44 -16.61 29.50 -11.93
C GLU A 44 -18.03 29.15 -11.47
N LYS A 45 -18.72 28.19 -12.11
CA LYS A 45 -20.03 27.70 -11.62
C LYS A 45 -19.95 27.02 -10.26
N ARG A 46 -18.85 26.32 -9.93
CA ARG A 46 -18.61 25.76 -8.59
C ARG A 46 -18.36 26.84 -7.54
N SER A 47 -17.65 27.91 -7.92
CA SER A 47 -17.44 29.09 -7.06
C SER A 47 -18.74 29.83 -6.77
N GLU A 48 -19.61 30.01 -7.78
CA GLU A 48 -20.92 30.63 -7.62
C GLU A 48 -21.90 29.76 -6.82
N ASN A 49 -21.92 28.45 -7.04
CA ASN A 49 -22.73 27.54 -6.21
C ASN A 49 -22.23 27.46 -4.76
N SER A 50 -20.91 27.55 -4.54
CA SER A 50 -20.32 27.60 -3.19
C SER A 50 -20.64 28.91 -2.48
N LYS A 51 -20.72 30.03 -3.21
CA LYS A 51 -21.19 31.31 -2.68
C LYS A 51 -22.70 31.29 -2.39
N GLN A 52 -23.52 30.70 -3.26
CA GLN A 52 -24.96 30.57 -3.01
C GLN A 52 -25.29 29.64 -1.82
N MET A 53 -24.48 28.60 -1.57
CA MET A 53 -24.63 27.77 -0.37
C MET A 53 -24.17 28.51 0.89
N ALA A 54 -23.10 29.32 0.82
CA ALA A 54 -22.67 30.18 1.91
C ALA A 54 -23.72 31.26 2.22
N ASP A 55 -24.30 31.89 1.20
CA ASP A 55 -25.34 32.92 1.36
C ASP A 55 -26.65 32.33 1.92
N ARG A 56 -27.00 31.07 1.57
CA ARG A 56 -28.13 30.34 2.19
C ARG A 56 -27.89 30.02 3.67
N ALA A 57 -26.67 29.62 4.04
CA ALA A 57 -26.30 29.37 5.44
C ALA A 57 -26.36 30.66 6.27
N VAL A 58 -25.89 31.79 5.72
CA VAL A 58 -25.99 33.12 6.34
C VAL A 58 -27.44 33.60 6.45
N SER A 59 -28.31 33.21 5.51
CA SER A 59 -29.75 33.53 5.55
C SER A 59 -30.51 32.77 6.64
N GLU A 60 -30.13 31.52 6.94
CA GLU A 60 -30.71 30.74 8.04
C GLU A 60 -30.21 31.24 9.41
N GLU A 61 -28.95 31.69 9.52
CA GLU A 61 -28.38 32.30 10.74
C GLU A 61 -29.06 33.62 11.15
N ALA A 62 -29.52 34.43 10.19
CA ALA A 62 -30.22 35.68 10.49
C ALA A 62 -31.56 35.48 11.22
N SER A 63 -32.13 34.26 11.19
CA SER A 63 -33.37 33.92 11.90
C SER A 63 -33.16 33.47 13.36
N MET A 64 -31.92 33.19 13.76
CA MET A 64 -31.56 32.70 15.11
C MET A 64 -30.78 33.72 15.94
N ALA A 65 -30.80 35.00 15.55
CA ALA A 65 -30.18 36.11 16.29
C ALA A 65 -30.97 36.44 17.58
N GLY A 66 -30.95 35.52 18.54
CA GLY A 66 -31.47 35.70 19.88
C GLY A 66 -30.51 35.11 20.89
N HIS A 67 -29.77 35.99 21.57
CA HIS A 67 -28.85 35.75 22.71
C HIS A 67 -27.44 35.30 22.34
N ALA A 68 -26.56 36.28 22.06
CA ALA A 68 -25.12 36.09 22.23
C ALA A 68 -24.84 35.68 23.69
N PRO A 69 -24.16 34.55 23.96
CA PRO A 69 -23.80 34.18 25.31
C PRO A 69 -22.80 35.22 25.85
N LYS A 70 -23.09 35.79 27.02
CA LYS A 70 -22.12 36.62 27.76
C LYS A 70 -20.84 35.79 27.96
N LEU A 71 -19.70 36.27 27.45
CA LEU A 71 -18.39 35.71 27.76
C LEU A 71 -18.22 35.69 29.30
N THR A 72 -18.32 34.50 29.88
CA THR A 72 -17.96 34.27 31.28
C THR A 72 -16.44 34.41 31.39
N SER A 73 -15.99 35.47 32.07
CA SER A 73 -14.58 35.64 32.44
C SER A 73 -14.06 34.39 33.15
N ILE A 74 -12.89 33.89 32.75
CA ILE A 74 -12.19 32.81 33.46
C ILE A 74 -12.06 33.24 34.93
N PRO A 75 -12.65 32.52 35.89
CA PRO A 75 -12.63 32.95 37.29
C PRO A 75 -11.18 32.97 37.77
N ALA A 76 -10.73 34.13 38.22
CA ALA A 76 -9.44 34.27 38.87
C ALA A 76 -9.47 33.44 40.16
N SER A 77 -8.49 32.56 40.37
CA SER A 77 -8.33 31.90 41.67
C SER A 77 -7.87 32.93 42.70
N ASP A 78 -8.05 32.65 44.00
CA ASP A 78 -7.65 33.56 45.10
C ASP A 78 -6.18 34.03 45.04
N ASN A 79 -5.33 33.36 44.25
CA ASN A 79 -3.91 33.66 44.07
C ASN A 79 -3.52 34.15 42.65
N THR A 80 -4.47 34.44 41.76
CA THR A 80 -4.16 34.90 40.38
C THR A 80 -4.91 36.18 40.04
N VAL A 81 -4.23 37.13 39.40
CA VAL A 81 -4.82 38.39 38.91
C VAL A 81 -4.60 38.48 37.41
N TRP A 82 -5.68 38.65 36.65
CA TRP A 82 -5.60 38.91 35.21
C TRP A 82 -5.39 40.40 34.96
N ALA A 83 -4.41 40.75 34.12
CA ALA A 83 -4.16 42.12 33.67
C ALA A 83 -4.28 42.17 32.15
N ASP A 84 -4.92 43.22 31.62
CA ASP A 84 -5.07 43.41 30.18
C ASP A 84 -3.76 43.95 29.55
N ALA A 85 -3.17 43.16 28.66
CA ALA A 85 -1.96 43.50 27.93
C ALA A 85 -2.22 44.08 26.53
N SER A 86 -3.49 44.22 26.11
CA SER A 86 -3.85 44.68 24.77
C SER A 86 -3.25 46.05 24.42
N PRO A 87 -3.26 47.07 25.31
CA PRO A 87 -2.66 48.38 25.00
C PRO A 87 -1.15 48.33 24.77
N LEU A 88 -0.45 47.46 25.50
CA LEU A 88 1.00 47.26 25.35
C LEU A 88 1.33 46.63 23.99
N LEU A 89 0.58 45.58 23.62
CA LEU A 89 0.78 44.89 22.35
C LEU A 89 0.50 45.81 21.16
N GLU A 90 -0.57 46.61 21.22
CA GLU A 90 -0.92 47.54 20.15
C GLU A 90 0.14 48.65 19.98
N ALA A 91 0.68 49.19 21.08
CA ALA A 91 1.77 50.15 21.04
C ALA A 91 3.05 49.55 20.44
N ALA A 92 3.39 48.31 20.80
CA ALA A 92 4.54 47.59 20.23
C ALA A 92 4.35 47.34 18.73
N CYS A 93 3.16 46.91 18.29
CA CYS A 93 2.85 46.71 16.88
C CYS A 93 2.97 47.99 16.05
N ARG A 94 2.55 49.15 16.57
CA ARG A 94 2.71 50.44 15.89
C ARG A 94 4.18 50.86 15.71
N GLY A 95 5.09 50.31 16.51
CA GLY A 95 6.53 50.55 16.41
C GLY A 95 7.23 49.73 15.33
N LEU A 96 6.59 48.68 14.79
CA LEU A 96 7.16 47.79 13.78
C LEU A 96 7.00 48.34 12.37
N ARG A 97 8.01 48.11 11.52
CA ARG A 97 7.97 48.41 10.08
C ARG A 97 7.51 47.20 9.28
N ASP A 98 7.13 47.43 8.02
CA ASP A 98 6.77 46.37 7.08
C ASP A 98 7.90 45.34 6.94
N GLY A 99 7.58 44.07 7.23
CA GLY A 99 8.53 42.95 7.19
C GLY A 99 9.30 42.69 8.49
N GLU A 100 9.08 43.48 9.55
CA GLU A 100 9.61 43.19 10.88
C GLU A 100 8.70 42.24 11.66
N LEU A 101 9.31 41.30 12.39
CA LEU A 101 8.62 40.32 13.22
C LEU A 101 9.32 40.22 14.57
N ILE A 102 8.56 40.38 15.66
CA ILE A 102 9.05 40.10 17.02
C ILE A 102 8.81 38.63 17.30
N HIS A 103 9.87 37.87 17.58
CA HIS A 103 9.81 36.48 17.96
C HIS A 103 10.95 36.14 18.93
N GLY A 104 10.85 35.02 19.65
CA GLY A 104 11.95 34.55 20.48
C GLY A 104 13.14 34.06 19.65
N ASP A 105 14.34 34.03 20.24
CA ASP A 105 15.59 33.67 19.54
C ASP A 105 15.56 32.26 18.90
N ASN A 106 14.75 31.35 19.46
CA ASN A 106 14.61 29.96 18.98
C ASN A 106 13.47 29.76 17.97
N PHE A 107 12.73 30.82 17.62
CA PHE A 107 11.60 30.71 16.69
C PHE A 107 12.07 30.64 15.24
N ASN A 108 11.48 29.72 14.47
CA ASN A 108 11.77 29.53 13.05
C ASN A 108 10.48 29.73 12.25
N LEU A 109 10.52 30.58 11.22
CA LEU A 109 9.39 30.79 10.30
C LEU A 109 8.92 29.49 9.62
N PHE A 110 9.80 28.50 9.45
CA PHE A 110 9.39 27.18 8.95
C PHE A 110 8.42 26.48 9.91
N ALA A 111 8.60 26.63 11.23
CA ALA A 111 7.67 26.08 12.22
C ALA A 111 6.33 26.83 12.23
N ALA A 112 6.32 28.11 11.85
CA ALA A 112 5.10 28.89 11.70
C ALA A 112 4.21 28.39 10.54
N MET A 113 4.78 27.71 9.54
CA MET A 113 4.01 27.18 8.41
C MET A 113 3.02 26.06 8.81
N SER A 114 3.18 25.45 9.98
CA SER A 114 2.23 24.48 10.54
C SER A 114 1.28 25.06 11.58
N ALA A 115 1.31 26.38 11.81
CA ALA A 115 0.42 27.02 12.75
C ALA A 115 -1.04 26.97 12.25
N LEU A 116 -1.97 26.78 13.18
CA LEU A 116 -3.40 26.90 12.89
C LEU A 116 -3.84 28.36 12.97
N GLU A 117 -4.75 28.73 12.08
CA GLU A 117 -5.39 30.04 12.08
C GLU A 117 -6.78 29.92 12.72
N ILE A 118 -6.95 30.57 13.87
CA ILE A 118 -8.23 30.61 14.59
C ILE A 118 -9.21 31.44 13.76
N MET A 119 -10.49 31.05 13.75
CA MET A 119 -11.57 31.66 12.96
C MET A 119 -11.51 31.40 11.44
N ASP A 120 -10.55 30.63 10.93
CA ASP A 120 -10.58 30.14 9.55
C ASP A 120 -11.32 28.78 9.48
N PRO A 121 -12.43 28.63 8.72
CA PRO A 121 -13.20 27.38 8.65
C PRO A 121 -12.42 26.14 8.17
N LYS A 122 -11.30 26.33 7.47
CA LYS A 122 -10.45 25.24 6.97
C LYS A 122 -9.29 24.93 7.90
N MET A 123 -8.94 25.80 8.85
CA MET A 123 -7.81 25.62 9.77
C MET A 123 -8.25 25.45 11.23
N ASP A 124 -9.39 25.99 11.61
CA ASP A 124 -9.95 25.94 12.95
C ASP A 124 -10.97 24.79 13.08
N SER A 125 -10.61 23.73 13.80
CA SER A 125 -11.52 22.62 14.08
C SER A 125 -12.61 22.96 15.10
N GLY A 126 -12.47 24.07 15.83
CA GLY A 126 -13.39 24.55 16.85
C GLY A 126 -14.61 25.29 16.30
N ILE A 127 -14.54 25.81 15.06
CA ILE A 127 -15.59 26.63 14.45
C ILE A 127 -16.74 25.80 13.86
N VAL A 128 -16.45 24.62 13.28
CA VAL A 128 -17.47 23.73 12.69
C VAL A 128 -17.75 22.58 13.65
N CYS A 129 -18.75 22.77 14.52
CA CYS A 129 -19.15 21.76 15.49
C CYS A 129 -20.67 21.80 15.67
N ARG A 130 -21.36 20.68 15.48
CA ARG A 130 -22.81 20.60 15.72
C ARG A 130 -23.14 20.53 17.21
N TYR A 131 -22.27 19.88 17.99
CA TYR A 131 -22.41 19.68 19.43
C TYR A 131 -21.06 19.95 20.12
N TYR A 132 -21.04 20.68 21.23
CA TYR A 132 -19.82 21.00 21.95
C TYR A 132 -19.35 19.88 22.89
N SER A 133 -20.26 18.99 23.29
CA SER A 133 -19.95 17.82 24.10
C SER A 133 -20.81 16.60 23.73
N ILE A 134 -20.34 15.41 24.13
CA ILE A 134 -21.09 14.16 23.98
C ILE A 134 -22.40 14.23 24.78
N ASP A 135 -22.38 14.82 25.97
CA ASP A 135 -23.53 14.89 26.85
C ASP A 135 -24.60 15.84 26.27
N GLU A 136 -24.19 16.98 25.70
CA GLU A 136 -25.07 17.88 24.94
C GLU A 136 -25.70 17.19 23.72
N ALA A 137 -24.92 16.41 22.96
CA ALA A 137 -25.46 15.67 21.82
C ALA A 137 -26.54 14.67 22.26
N ILE A 138 -26.34 14.03 23.41
CA ILE A 138 -27.29 13.10 24.02
C ILE A 138 -28.55 13.82 24.49
N GLU A 139 -28.41 14.94 25.19
CA GLU A 139 -29.53 15.77 25.66
C GLU A 139 -30.39 16.30 24.51
N ASN A 140 -29.75 16.65 23.39
CA ASN A 140 -30.42 17.05 22.15
C ASN A 140 -30.98 15.87 21.32
N GLY A 141 -30.95 14.65 21.87
CA GLY A 141 -31.57 13.49 21.24
C GLY A 141 -30.80 12.90 20.04
N ALA A 142 -29.51 13.20 19.87
CA ALA A 142 -28.72 12.68 18.76
C ALA A 142 -28.55 11.15 18.81
N ALA A 143 -28.56 10.56 20.01
CA ALA A 143 -28.43 9.11 20.25
C ALA A 143 -29.48 8.63 21.29
N PRO A 144 -30.75 8.45 20.86
CA PRO A 144 -31.84 8.02 21.72
C PRO A 144 -31.73 6.54 22.09
N ILE A 145 -32.16 6.19 23.32
CA ILE A 145 -32.28 4.82 23.81
C ILE A 145 -33.57 4.72 24.64
N PRO A 146 -34.55 3.85 24.28
CA PRO A 146 -34.62 3.06 23.04
C PRO A 146 -34.59 3.95 21.78
N ILE A 147 -34.19 3.40 20.63
CA ILE A 147 -33.98 4.20 19.40
C ILE A 147 -35.34 4.70 18.89
N SER A 148 -36.36 3.84 18.97
CA SER A 148 -37.75 4.19 18.70
C SER A 148 -38.68 3.48 19.68
N LEU A 149 -39.86 4.08 19.90
CA LEU A 149 -40.96 3.42 20.62
C LEU A 149 -41.62 2.32 19.78
N ASP A 150 -41.50 2.39 18.45
CA ASP A 150 -41.92 1.30 17.56
C ASP A 150 -40.78 0.29 17.43
N SER A 151 -41.00 -0.90 18.01
CA SER A 151 -40.12 -2.06 17.91
C SER A 151 -39.63 -2.39 16.49
N THR A 152 -40.45 -2.17 15.46
CA THR A 152 -40.09 -2.44 14.06
C THR A 152 -39.06 -1.43 13.57
N ILE A 153 -39.28 -0.15 13.86
CA ILE A 153 -38.37 0.94 13.49
C ILE A 153 -37.08 0.84 14.30
N ASP A 154 -37.16 0.49 15.59
CA ASP A 154 -36.00 0.29 16.46
C ASP A 154 -35.04 -0.78 15.92
N VAL A 155 -35.56 -1.92 15.48
CA VAL A 155 -34.78 -2.98 14.83
C VAL A 155 -34.21 -2.53 13.48
N GLN A 156 -34.98 -1.82 12.65
CA GLN A 156 -34.50 -1.29 11.36
C GLN A 156 -33.37 -0.28 11.55
N CYS A 157 -33.53 0.67 12.47
CA CYS A 157 -32.50 1.65 12.80
C CYS A 157 -31.26 0.98 13.39
N THR A 158 -31.41 -0.09 14.18
CA THR A 158 -30.28 -0.90 14.65
C THR A 158 -29.48 -1.50 13.48
N ILE A 159 -30.17 -2.02 12.45
CA ILE A 159 -29.53 -2.52 11.22
C ILE A 159 -28.79 -1.40 10.49
N ASP A 160 -29.40 -0.23 10.36
CA ASP A 160 -28.79 0.94 9.71
C ASP A 160 -27.54 1.42 10.45
N ILE A 161 -27.55 1.42 11.79
CA ILE A 161 -26.38 1.71 12.64
C ILE A 161 -25.26 0.67 12.40
N MET A 162 -25.60 -0.63 12.33
CA MET A 162 -24.62 -1.69 12.05
C MET A 162 -23.96 -1.55 10.67
N ASP A 163 -24.76 -1.20 9.66
CA ASP A 163 -24.29 -0.98 8.29
C ASP A 163 -23.40 0.26 8.18
N HIS A 164 -23.80 1.36 8.81
CA HIS A 164 -22.99 2.57 8.82
C HIS A 164 -21.67 2.37 9.57
N LEU A 165 -21.67 1.62 10.69
CA LEU A 165 -20.44 1.25 11.39
C LEU A 165 -19.48 0.43 10.51
N LEU A 166 -20.02 -0.49 9.69
CA LEU A 166 -19.23 -1.24 8.71
C LEU A 166 -18.57 -0.29 7.70
N ALA A 167 -19.34 0.68 7.18
CA ALA A 167 -18.83 1.69 6.26
C ALA A 167 -17.77 2.61 6.90
N CYS A 168 -17.97 3.02 8.15
CA CYS A 168 -17.00 3.79 8.92
C CYS A 168 -15.70 3.01 9.17
N GLU A 169 -15.77 1.73 9.51
CA GLU A 169 -14.60 0.86 9.71
C GLU A 169 -13.82 0.68 8.40
N ALA A 170 -14.52 0.44 7.29
CA ALA A 170 -13.90 0.37 5.97
C ALA A 170 -13.24 1.70 5.55
N ALA A 171 -13.90 2.84 5.81
CA ALA A 171 -13.36 4.17 5.54
C ALA A 171 -12.11 4.46 6.39
N TRP A 172 -12.15 4.08 7.68
CA TRP A 172 -10.98 4.16 8.55
C TRP A 172 -9.81 3.37 7.96
N HIS A 173 -10.02 2.10 7.60
CA HIS A 173 -8.97 1.26 7.01
C HIS A 173 -8.36 1.81 5.70
N LYS A 174 -9.06 2.72 5.02
CA LYS A 174 -8.59 3.43 3.81
C LYS A 174 -7.81 4.72 4.11
N GLY A 175 -7.48 4.99 5.37
CA GLY A 175 -6.62 6.11 5.76
C GLY A 175 -7.36 7.31 6.33
N HIS A 176 -8.65 7.21 6.64
CA HIS A 176 -9.37 8.27 7.38
C HIS A 176 -9.12 8.19 8.89
N SER A 177 -9.47 9.24 9.64
CA SER A 177 -9.27 9.29 11.10
C SER A 177 -10.23 8.35 11.82
N LEU A 178 -9.72 7.56 12.77
CA LEU A 178 -10.55 6.70 13.63
C LEU A 178 -11.56 7.51 14.46
N ALA A 179 -11.15 8.69 14.93
CA ALA A 179 -11.95 9.58 15.77
C ALA A 179 -13.19 10.11 15.05
N GLN A 180 -13.06 10.39 13.76
CA GLN A 180 -14.09 11.02 12.94
C GLN A 180 -14.88 10.01 12.07
N THR A 181 -14.45 8.74 12.03
CA THR A 181 -15.14 7.65 11.32
C THR A 181 -15.89 6.76 12.32
N VAL A 182 -15.26 5.71 12.84
CA VAL A 182 -15.92 4.73 13.74
C VAL A 182 -16.38 5.41 15.03
N PHE A 183 -15.54 6.27 15.63
CA PHE A 183 -15.88 6.98 16.86
C PHE A 183 -16.70 8.26 16.65
N SER A 184 -17.20 8.51 15.42
CA SER A 184 -18.34 9.42 15.24
C SER A 184 -19.62 8.86 15.88
N CYS A 185 -19.67 7.54 16.10
CA CYS A 185 -20.78 6.85 16.76
C CYS A 185 -20.84 7.18 18.26
N ILE A 186 -21.87 7.91 18.65
CA ILE A 186 -22.13 8.30 20.05
C ILE A 186 -22.36 7.05 20.92
N TYR A 187 -22.98 6.00 20.39
CA TYR A 187 -23.17 4.73 21.10
C TYR A 187 -21.85 4.03 21.45
N LEU A 188 -20.79 4.21 20.64
CA LEU A 188 -19.45 3.70 20.96
C LEU A 188 -18.72 4.59 21.97
N LEU A 189 -18.96 5.90 21.94
CA LEU A 189 -18.40 6.86 22.90
C LEU A 189 -18.99 6.71 24.32
N ARG A 190 -20.25 6.26 24.43
CA ARG A 190 -20.99 6.03 25.69
C ARG A 190 -21.66 4.65 25.71
N LEU A 191 -20.85 3.60 25.79
CA LEU A 191 -21.29 2.20 25.75
C LEU A 191 -22.19 1.79 26.92
N ASP A 192 -22.00 2.41 28.09
CA ASP A 192 -22.81 2.22 29.30
C ASP A 192 -24.30 2.44 29.04
N ARG A 193 -24.64 3.41 28.19
CA ARG A 193 -26.03 3.73 27.86
C ARG A 193 -26.73 2.63 27.05
N THR A 194 -25.98 1.86 26.25
CA THR A 194 -26.57 0.80 25.41
C THR A 194 -26.89 -0.47 26.19
N THR A 195 -26.57 -0.57 27.48
CA THR A 195 -26.73 -1.79 28.30
C THR A 195 -28.15 -2.35 28.30
N SER A 196 -29.18 -1.49 28.23
CA SER A 196 -30.59 -1.89 28.13
C SER A 196 -30.97 -2.47 26.76
N HIS A 197 -30.16 -2.25 25.72
CA HIS A 197 -30.40 -2.67 24.35
C HIS A 197 -29.36 -3.74 23.92
N ALA A 198 -29.61 -5.00 24.24
CA ALA A 198 -28.65 -6.11 24.11
C ALA A 198 -28.02 -6.27 22.70
N LEU A 199 -28.81 -6.08 21.64
CA LEU A 199 -28.35 -6.16 20.24
C LEU A 199 -27.24 -5.15 19.94
N LEU A 200 -27.56 -3.86 20.05
CA LEU A 200 -26.63 -2.76 19.84
C LEU A 200 -25.44 -2.82 20.81
N HIS A 201 -25.67 -3.11 22.09
CA HIS A 201 -24.60 -3.19 23.09
C HIS A 201 -23.55 -4.25 22.75
N SER A 202 -24.00 -5.46 22.42
CA SER A 202 -23.09 -6.57 22.09
C SER A 202 -22.33 -6.28 20.78
N TYR A 203 -23.00 -5.73 19.77
CA TYR A 203 -22.35 -5.35 18.51
C TYR A 203 -21.30 -4.25 18.69
N CYS A 204 -21.63 -3.16 19.40
CA CYS A 204 -20.73 -2.05 19.68
C CYS A 204 -19.50 -2.50 20.48
N ARG A 205 -19.64 -3.40 21.46
CA ARG A 205 -18.48 -3.98 22.17
C ARG A 205 -17.54 -4.74 21.24
N VAL A 206 -18.07 -5.54 20.31
CA VAL A 206 -17.23 -6.28 19.37
C VAL A 206 -16.58 -5.34 18.34
N ILE A 207 -17.25 -4.27 17.90
CA ILE A 207 -16.63 -3.23 17.06
C ILE A 207 -15.44 -2.59 17.77
N ARG A 208 -15.60 -2.18 19.04
CA ARG A 208 -14.48 -1.65 19.83
C ARG A 208 -13.32 -2.64 19.89
N ALA A 209 -13.62 -3.93 20.11
CA ALA A 209 -12.62 -4.98 20.16
C ALA A 209 -11.94 -5.24 18.80
N THR A 210 -12.65 -5.15 17.67
CA THR A 210 -12.04 -5.25 16.32
C THR A 210 -11.15 -4.05 16.04
N CYS A 211 -11.60 -2.83 16.34
CA CYS A 211 -10.76 -1.62 16.21
C CYS A 211 -9.48 -1.73 17.04
N LYS A 212 -9.57 -2.19 18.30
CA LYS A 212 -8.40 -2.44 19.15
C LYS A 212 -7.46 -3.49 18.56
N ALA A 213 -8.00 -4.58 18.01
CA ALA A 213 -7.20 -5.61 17.37
C ALA A 213 -6.44 -5.07 16.14
N VAL A 214 -7.11 -4.28 15.30
CA VAL A 214 -6.49 -3.66 14.11
C VAL A 214 -5.42 -2.63 14.52
N VAL A 215 -5.71 -1.74 15.49
CA VAL A 215 -4.71 -0.78 16.01
C VAL A 215 -3.49 -1.52 16.55
N SER A 216 -3.67 -2.57 17.35
CA SER A 216 -2.56 -3.40 17.85
C SER A 216 -1.72 -3.97 16.70
N VAL A 217 -2.37 -4.56 15.69
CA VAL A 217 -1.67 -5.17 14.55
C VAL A 217 -0.85 -4.14 13.76
N VAL A 218 -1.42 -2.98 13.49
CA VAL A 218 -0.74 -1.93 12.71
C VAL A 218 0.41 -1.31 13.49
N SER A 219 0.21 -1.01 14.78
CA SER A 219 1.28 -0.49 15.65
C SER A 219 2.40 -1.51 15.86
N ASP A 220 2.07 -2.80 16.04
CA ASP A 220 3.07 -3.88 16.17
C ASP A 220 3.89 -4.04 14.87
N ALA A 221 3.26 -3.85 13.70
CA ALA A 221 3.95 -3.87 12.41
C ALA A 221 4.87 -2.65 12.21
N ARG A 222 4.77 -1.59 13.01
CA ARG A 222 5.56 -0.35 12.87
C ARG A 222 5.55 0.20 11.44
N THR A 223 4.39 0.17 10.80
CA THR A 223 4.19 0.78 9.47
C THR A 223 4.30 2.30 9.57
N HIS A 224 4.42 3.01 8.45
CA HIS A 224 4.43 4.47 8.47
C HIS A 224 3.04 5.00 8.84
N GLU A 225 2.85 5.21 10.15
CA GLU A 225 1.66 5.82 10.73
C GLU A 225 1.48 7.23 10.09
N GLU A 226 0.23 7.62 9.84
CA GLU A 226 -0.22 8.89 9.20
C GLU A 226 -0.25 8.96 7.65
N GLU A 227 0.42 8.06 6.91
CA GLU A 227 0.29 8.01 5.43
C GLU A 227 -0.68 6.90 4.99
N ASP A 228 -0.58 5.70 5.58
CA ASP A 228 -1.43 4.56 5.21
C ASP A 228 -2.66 4.39 6.14
N LEU A 229 -2.55 4.74 7.43
CA LEU A 229 -3.63 4.70 8.43
C LEU A 229 -3.31 5.61 9.61
N PHE A 230 -4.34 6.28 10.13
CA PHE A 230 -4.27 6.99 11.40
C PHE A 230 -4.53 6.01 12.55
N THR A 231 -3.47 5.58 13.21
CA THR A 231 -3.51 4.75 14.44
C THR A 231 -3.62 5.59 15.71
N MET A 232 -3.40 6.91 15.61
CA MET A 232 -3.50 7.83 16.75
C MET A 232 -4.91 7.82 17.34
N THR A 233 -5.00 7.43 18.60
CA THR A 233 -6.27 7.20 19.28
C THR A 233 -6.72 8.39 20.11
N TYR A 234 -5.88 9.40 20.36
CA TYR A 234 -6.21 10.67 21.04
C TYR A 234 -7.15 10.54 22.26
N GLY A 235 -6.93 9.53 23.11
CA GLY A 235 -7.76 9.30 24.31
C GLY A 235 -9.13 8.66 24.05
N LEU A 236 -9.41 8.20 22.83
CA LEU A 236 -10.65 7.48 22.49
C LEU A 236 -10.81 6.21 23.36
N PRO A 237 -12.05 5.85 23.72
CA PRO A 237 -12.34 4.74 24.64
C PRO A 237 -12.22 3.37 23.94
N LEU A 238 -11.01 3.02 23.49
CA LEU A 238 -10.68 1.72 22.87
C LEU A 238 -10.50 0.58 23.87
N ASN A 239 -10.26 0.91 25.14
CA ASN A 239 -10.16 -0.04 26.24
C ASN A 239 -11.35 0.18 27.18
N GLY A 240 -12.19 -0.83 27.36
CA GLY A 240 -13.24 -0.80 28.39
C GLY A 240 -13.27 -2.06 29.23
N ASP A 241 -13.85 -1.94 30.42
CA ASP A 241 -14.03 -3.06 31.33
C ASP A 241 -15.00 -4.12 30.76
N GLY A 242 -14.66 -5.39 30.94
CA GLY A 242 -15.44 -6.53 30.45
C GLY A 242 -15.38 -6.80 28.94
N ASP A 243 -14.46 -6.17 28.18
CA ASP A 243 -14.28 -6.45 26.74
C ASP A 243 -13.90 -7.91 26.43
N GLU A 244 -13.31 -8.62 27.39
CA GLU A 244 -13.00 -10.06 27.27
C GLU A 244 -14.27 -10.93 27.07
N LYS A 245 -15.43 -10.45 27.53
CA LYS A 245 -16.72 -11.12 27.40
C LYS A 245 -17.54 -10.66 26.19
N CYS A 246 -17.00 -9.79 25.32
CA CYS A 246 -17.77 -9.24 24.19
C CYS A 246 -18.35 -10.35 23.27
N LEU A 247 -17.58 -11.39 22.99
CA LEU A 247 -18.01 -12.51 22.14
C LEU A 247 -19.10 -13.38 22.78
N SER A 248 -19.04 -13.63 24.09
CA SER A 248 -20.06 -14.44 24.76
C SER A 248 -21.41 -13.71 24.77
N MET A 249 -21.40 -12.40 24.97
CA MET A 249 -22.60 -11.56 24.86
C MET A 249 -23.17 -11.59 23.43
N LEU A 250 -22.33 -11.40 22.41
CA LEU A 250 -22.77 -11.44 21.01
C LEU A 250 -23.35 -12.82 20.64
N THR A 251 -22.74 -13.89 21.14
CA THR A 251 -23.20 -15.28 20.90
C THR A 251 -24.57 -15.53 21.55
N ALA A 252 -24.79 -15.07 22.79
CA ALA A 252 -26.08 -15.20 23.46
C ALA A 252 -27.21 -14.47 22.72
N VAL A 253 -26.91 -13.28 22.18
CA VAL A 253 -27.83 -12.50 21.35
C VAL A 253 -28.12 -13.21 20.02
N GLU A 254 -27.08 -13.72 19.34
CA GLU A 254 -27.23 -14.51 18.12
C GLU A 254 -28.07 -15.78 18.32
N GLU A 255 -27.86 -16.51 19.41
CA GLU A 255 -28.63 -17.71 19.75
C GLU A 255 -30.10 -17.38 20.01
N THR A 256 -30.37 -16.24 20.64
CA THR A 256 -31.73 -15.76 20.90
C THR A 256 -32.46 -15.45 19.60
N ILE A 257 -31.86 -14.68 18.70
CA ILE A 257 -32.45 -14.40 17.37
C ILE A 257 -32.57 -15.69 16.54
N SER A 258 -31.60 -16.61 16.65
CA SER A 258 -31.64 -17.90 15.95
C SER A 258 -32.76 -18.81 16.45
N ARG A 259 -33.09 -18.80 17.75
CA ARG A 259 -34.26 -19.49 18.30
C ARG A 259 -35.55 -18.89 17.76
N GLN A 260 -35.62 -17.57 17.71
CA GLN A 260 -36.79 -16.86 17.23
C GLN A 260 -37.04 -17.09 15.74
N LEU A 261 -36.01 -17.01 14.89
CA LEU A 261 -36.12 -17.35 13.46
C LEU A 261 -36.63 -18.78 13.25
N ARG A 262 -36.21 -19.73 14.10
CA ARG A 262 -36.74 -21.11 14.07
C ARG A 262 -38.20 -21.17 14.48
N ALA A 263 -38.60 -20.42 15.50
CA ALA A 263 -40.00 -20.32 15.93
C ALA A 263 -40.89 -19.74 14.82
N CYS A 264 -40.47 -18.68 14.13
CA CYS A 264 -41.20 -18.09 13.00
C CYS A 264 -41.41 -19.07 11.83
N LYS A 265 -40.45 -19.96 11.57
CA LYS A 265 -40.56 -21.00 10.55
C LYS A 265 -41.42 -22.20 10.99
N ALA A 266 -41.53 -22.44 12.29
CA ALA A 266 -42.38 -23.50 12.86
C ALA A 266 -43.86 -23.08 12.88
N THR A 267 -44.17 -21.81 13.11
CA THR A 267 -45.55 -21.28 13.07
C THR A 267 -46.15 -21.26 11.67
N SER A 268 -45.35 -21.07 10.61
CA SER A 268 -45.81 -21.22 9.22
C SER A 268 -46.09 -22.68 8.82
N SER A 269 -45.59 -23.65 9.59
CA SER A 269 -45.73 -25.10 9.36
C SER A 269 -46.57 -25.81 10.43
N LYS A 270 -47.72 -25.25 10.85
CA LYS A 270 -48.78 -25.91 11.67
C LYS A 270 -48.29 -26.85 12.80
N ARG A 271 -47.20 -26.53 13.50
CA ARG A 271 -46.76 -27.25 14.72
C ARG A 271 -46.50 -26.23 15.83
N ARG A 272 -47.45 -26.10 16.76
CA ARG A 272 -47.32 -25.28 17.97
C ARG A 272 -46.15 -25.77 18.82
N VAL A 273 -45.19 -24.89 19.16
CA VAL A 273 -44.47 -24.93 20.46
C VAL A 273 -43.93 -23.52 20.85
N SER A 274 -44.04 -23.27 22.17
CA SER A 274 -43.32 -22.35 23.07
C SER A 274 -43.86 -20.94 23.29
N GLU A 275 -44.35 -20.71 24.51
CA GLU A 275 -44.92 -19.46 25.06
C GLU A 275 -43.88 -18.46 25.61
N ASP A 276 -42.57 -18.75 25.54
CA ASP A 276 -41.52 -17.96 26.23
C ASP A 276 -40.62 -17.09 25.32
N LEU A 277 -41.00 -16.84 24.06
CA LEU A 277 -40.18 -16.00 23.16
C LEU A 277 -40.91 -14.71 22.79
N GLU A 278 -40.42 -13.58 23.32
CA GLU A 278 -40.87 -12.25 22.90
C GLU A 278 -40.43 -11.97 21.45
N PRO A 279 -41.35 -11.54 20.57
CA PRO A 279 -41.00 -11.14 19.20
C PRO A 279 -40.15 -9.86 19.21
N LEU A 280 -39.21 -9.75 18.27
CA LEU A 280 -38.32 -8.58 18.12
C LEU A 280 -39.11 -7.33 17.71
N GLN A 281 -40.22 -7.54 17.02
CA GLN A 281 -41.03 -6.47 16.48
C GLN A 281 -42.50 -6.85 16.36
N SER A 282 -43.34 -5.85 16.12
CA SER A 282 -44.80 -5.97 16.21
C SER A 282 -45.47 -6.59 14.97
N ASN A 283 -44.86 -6.53 13.80
CA ASN A 283 -45.40 -6.99 12.52
C ASN A 283 -44.87 -8.37 12.09
N THR A 284 -45.62 -9.43 12.39
CA THR A 284 -45.21 -10.84 12.16
C THR A 284 -44.71 -11.17 10.73
N ASN A 285 -45.13 -10.42 9.70
CA ASN A 285 -44.71 -10.65 8.31
C ASN A 285 -43.26 -10.23 8.03
N LEU A 286 -42.71 -9.29 8.79
CA LEU A 286 -41.34 -8.78 8.64
C LEU A 286 -40.32 -9.54 9.49
N GLU A 287 -40.79 -10.34 10.45
CA GLU A 287 -39.98 -11.00 11.47
C GLU A 287 -38.90 -11.92 10.88
N ASP A 288 -39.25 -12.78 9.92
CA ASP A 288 -38.30 -13.71 9.28
C ASP A 288 -37.19 -12.96 8.51
N GLY A 289 -37.56 -11.87 7.82
CA GLY A 289 -36.61 -11.04 7.06
C GLY A 289 -35.66 -10.26 7.97
N LEU A 290 -36.19 -9.63 9.03
CA LEU A 290 -35.40 -8.86 10.00
C LEU A 290 -34.48 -9.77 10.83
N CYS A 291 -34.97 -10.93 11.28
CA CYS A 291 -34.13 -11.94 11.93
C CYS A 291 -32.95 -12.38 11.04
N LYS A 292 -33.19 -12.66 9.75
CA LYS A 292 -32.13 -13.02 8.80
C LYS A 292 -31.14 -11.88 8.61
N ALA A 293 -31.61 -10.65 8.45
CA ALA A 293 -30.79 -9.46 8.25
C ALA A 293 -29.90 -9.14 9.47
N LEU A 294 -30.41 -9.35 10.69
CA LEU A 294 -29.62 -9.20 11.91
C LEU A 294 -28.59 -10.32 12.04
N LEU A 295 -28.99 -11.58 11.84
CA LEU A 295 -28.11 -12.74 12.03
C LEU A 295 -26.87 -12.68 11.13
N CYS A 296 -27.01 -12.28 9.86
CA CYS A 296 -25.84 -12.20 8.98
C CYS A 296 -24.83 -11.14 9.44
N ARG A 297 -25.29 -9.98 9.94
CA ARG A 297 -24.44 -8.92 10.49
C ARG A 297 -23.74 -9.35 11.79
N LEU A 298 -24.48 -9.98 12.71
CA LEU A 298 -23.92 -10.48 13.96
C LEU A 298 -22.89 -11.60 13.71
N ARG A 299 -23.20 -12.55 12.83
CA ARG A 299 -22.31 -13.66 12.48
C ARG A 299 -21.06 -13.18 11.74
N PHE A 300 -21.21 -12.29 10.77
CA PHE A 300 -20.07 -11.63 10.13
C PHE A 300 -19.15 -11.01 11.17
N ARG A 301 -19.70 -10.19 12.07
CA ARG A 301 -18.92 -9.49 13.11
C ARG A 301 -18.20 -10.46 14.05
N LYS A 302 -18.89 -11.52 14.48
CA LYS A 302 -18.32 -12.60 15.30
C LYS A 302 -17.16 -13.30 14.59
N HIS A 303 -17.39 -13.75 13.35
CA HIS A 303 -16.39 -14.46 12.57
C HIS A 303 -15.20 -13.56 12.22
N PHE A 304 -15.42 -12.29 11.88
CA PHE A 304 -14.36 -11.35 11.58
C PHE A 304 -13.44 -11.12 12.79
N PHE A 305 -13.99 -10.95 13.98
CA PHE A 305 -13.19 -10.88 15.20
C PHE A 305 -12.40 -12.18 15.46
N HIS A 306 -12.99 -13.35 15.17
CA HIS A 306 -12.25 -14.62 15.22
C HIS A 306 -11.12 -14.71 14.19
N VAL A 307 -11.27 -14.17 12.99
CA VAL A 307 -10.18 -14.09 12.00
C VAL A 307 -9.00 -13.31 12.58
N LEU A 308 -9.23 -12.10 13.09
CA LEU A 308 -8.17 -11.25 13.65
C LEU A 308 -7.45 -11.92 14.83
N THR A 309 -8.19 -12.54 15.74
CA THR A 309 -7.62 -13.25 16.90
C THR A 309 -6.88 -14.54 16.53
N CYS A 310 -7.38 -15.30 15.55
CA CYS A 310 -6.71 -16.51 15.07
C CYS A 310 -5.40 -16.17 14.36
N MET A 311 -5.38 -15.13 13.54
CA MET A 311 -4.18 -14.69 12.83
C MET A 311 -3.10 -14.13 13.76
N LYS A 312 -3.49 -13.60 14.93
CA LYS A 312 -2.54 -13.15 15.96
C LYS A 312 -1.82 -14.30 16.68
N ARG A 313 -2.30 -15.55 16.56
CA ARG A 313 -1.68 -16.69 17.25
C ARG A 313 -0.25 -16.91 16.75
N PRO A 314 0.72 -17.12 17.66
CA PRO A 314 2.12 -17.27 17.27
C PRO A 314 2.31 -18.47 16.36
N GLN A 315 3.34 -18.40 15.53
CA GLN A 315 3.75 -19.52 14.67
C GLN A 315 2.67 -19.99 13.69
N GLY A 316 1.70 -19.15 13.32
CA GLY A 316 0.66 -19.52 12.35
C GLY A 316 -0.25 -20.67 12.80
N ARG A 317 -0.31 -21.01 14.10
CA ARG A 317 -1.15 -22.11 14.60
C ARG A 317 -2.66 -21.85 14.42
N GLY A 318 -3.05 -20.60 14.19
CA GLY A 318 -4.44 -20.21 13.97
C GLY A 318 -4.86 -20.11 12.49
N LEU A 319 -3.96 -20.32 11.53
CA LEU A 319 -4.25 -20.03 10.11
C LEU A 319 -5.39 -20.89 9.55
N GLU A 320 -5.39 -22.21 9.80
CA GLU A 320 -6.45 -23.09 9.32
C GLU A 320 -7.83 -22.73 9.89
N LEU A 321 -7.89 -22.35 11.17
CA LEU A 321 -9.12 -21.90 11.81
C LEU A 321 -9.55 -20.53 11.26
N ALA A 322 -8.60 -19.64 11.01
CA ALA A 322 -8.85 -18.35 10.36
C ALA A 322 -9.49 -18.56 8.98
N ARG A 323 -9.00 -19.50 8.16
CA ARG A 323 -9.61 -19.81 6.84
C ARG A 323 -11.07 -20.24 6.95
N LYS A 324 -11.41 -21.08 7.94
CA LYS A 324 -12.81 -21.49 8.18
C LYS A 324 -13.70 -20.29 8.52
N HIS A 325 -13.18 -19.38 9.36
CA HIS A 325 -13.89 -18.15 9.69
C HIS A 325 -13.97 -17.17 8.53
N ILE A 326 -12.93 -17.06 7.69
CA ILE A 326 -12.92 -16.23 6.48
C ILE A 326 -14.01 -16.71 5.50
N ALA A 327 -14.07 -18.02 5.24
CA ALA A 327 -15.12 -18.60 4.40
C ALA A 327 -16.52 -18.29 4.95
N SER A 328 -16.69 -18.37 6.28
CA SER A 328 -17.95 -18.00 6.94
C SER A 328 -18.25 -16.51 6.78
N CYS A 329 -17.27 -15.62 6.94
CA CYS A 329 -17.44 -14.18 6.73
C CYS A 329 -17.90 -13.85 5.31
N ILE A 330 -17.33 -14.48 4.28
CA ILE A 330 -17.69 -14.24 2.88
C ILE A 330 -19.16 -14.62 2.64
N LEU A 331 -19.59 -15.79 3.13
CA LEU A 331 -20.99 -16.23 3.03
C LEU A 331 -21.96 -15.27 3.75
N GLU A 332 -21.57 -14.75 4.91
CA GLU A 332 -22.39 -13.79 5.65
C GLU A 332 -22.42 -12.41 4.96
N LEU A 333 -21.33 -11.96 4.33
CA LEU A 333 -21.30 -10.73 3.52
C LEU A 333 -22.18 -10.86 2.27
N GLU A 334 -22.19 -12.01 1.60
CA GLU A 334 -23.14 -12.27 0.51
C GLU A 334 -24.59 -12.21 1.00
N SER A 335 -24.85 -12.70 2.21
CA SER A 335 -26.18 -12.64 2.83
C SER A 335 -26.55 -11.21 3.24
N ILE A 336 -25.59 -10.40 3.68
CA ILE A 336 -25.76 -8.96 3.92
C ILE A 336 -26.14 -8.25 2.61
N LEU A 337 -25.44 -8.54 1.51
CA LEU A 337 -25.76 -7.96 0.19
C LEU A 337 -27.19 -8.29 -0.25
N LYS A 338 -27.59 -9.56 -0.15
CA LYS A 338 -28.94 -10.01 -0.49
C LYS A 338 -30.01 -9.39 0.43
N SER A 339 -29.68 -9.08 1.68
CA SER A 339 -30.64 -8.47 2.61
C SER A 339 -31.10 -7.07 2.19
N ALA A 340 -30.36 -6.36 1.33
CA ALA A 340 -30.74 -5.04 0.85
C ALA A 340 -32.06 -5.04 0.05
N GLU A 341 -32.36 -6.11 -0.70
CA GLU A 341 -33.62 -6.20 -1.46
C GLU A 341 -34.84 -6.13 -0.53
N PHE A 342 -34.74 -6.72 0.66
CA PHE A 342 -35.78 -6.71 1.68
C PHE A 342 -35.84 -5.38 2.47
N LEU A 343 -34.69 -4.77 2.72
CA LEU A 343 -34.57 -3.57 3.56
C LEU A 343 -34.85 -2.26 2.81
N ARG A 344 -34.87 -2.27 1.48
CA ARG A 344 -35.10 -1.08 0.64
C ARG A 344 -36.58 -0.70 0.64
N PHE A 345 -36.85 0.52 1.09
CA PHE A 345 -38.21 1.09 1.08
C PHE A 345 -38.33 2.32 0.15
N CYS A 346 -37.24 2.88 -0.37
CA CYS A 346 -37.23 4.04 -1.29
C CYS A 346 -36.33 3.81 -2.53
N SER A 347 -36.68 4.43 -3.66
CA SER A 347 -36.14 4.20 -5.01
C SER A 347 -35.09 5.22 -5.49
N ASP A 348 -34.59 6.11 -4.62
CA ASP A 348 -33.70 7.21 -5.03
C ASP A 348 -32.22 6.79 -5.07
N ASP A 349 -31.42 7.49 -5.88
CA ASP A 349 -30.04 7.22 -6.26
C ASP A 349 -29.13 6.76 -5.09
N ILE A 350 -28.86 5.44 -5.04
CA ILE A 350 -28.33 4.72 -3.85
C ILE A 350 -26.79 4.69 -3.80
N GLU A 351 -26.09 5.07 -4.88
CA GLU A 351 -24.66 4.78 -5.01
C GLU A 351 -23.77 5.38 -3.91
N ASP A 352 -24.21 6.48 -3.29
CA ASP A 352 -23.46 7.20 -2.24
C ASP A 352 -23.99 6.97 -0.80
N LYS A 353 -25.07 6.19 -0.59
CA LYS A 353 -25.61 5.94 0.76
C LYS A 353 -24.77 4.92 1.54
N THR A 354 -24.76 5.05 2.87
CA THR A 354 -23.92 4.26 3.78
C THR A 354 -24.64 3.10 4.48
N THR A 355 -25.94 2.93 4.21
CA THR A 355 -26.80 1.88 4.79
C THR A 355 -27.49 1.05 3.70
N ALA A 356 -27.87 -0.20 4.00
CA ALA A 356 -28.59 -1.05 3.04
C ALA A 356 -30.00 -0.53 2.71
N SER A 357 -30.66 0.09 3.68
CA SER A 357 -32.02 0.65 3.54
C SER A 357 -32.07 1.95 2.74
N GLY A 358 -30.93 2.65 2.63
CA GLY A 358 -30.82 3.99 2.03
C GLY A 358 -31.14 5.15 3.00
N ARG A 359 -31.54 4.84 4.25
CA ARG A 359 -31.83 5.84 5.29
C ARG A 359 -30.55 6.34 5.96
N GLU A 360 -30.61 7.56 6.49
CA GLU A 360 -29.51 8.10 7.29
C GLU A 360 -29.45 7.43 8.67
N PRO A 361 -28.25 7.06 9.15
CA PRO A 361 -28.08 6.39 10.43
C PRO A 361 -28.23 7.38 11.58
N ILE A 362 -28.76 6.91 12.70
CA ILE A 362 -28.96 7.71 13.93
C ILE A 362 -27.74 7.54 14.84
N GLY A 363 -27.36 8.58 15.60
CA GLY A 363 -26.31 8.48 16.62
C GLY A 363 -24.89 8.71 16.13
N PHE A 364 -24.69 9.39 14.99
CA PHE A 364 -23.37 9.67 14.43
C PHE A 364 -23.13 11.17 14.25
N ASP A 365 -21.97 11.64 14.68
CA ASP A 365 -21.49 12.99 14.41
C ASP A 365 -19.95 12.99 14.30
N ALA A 366 -19.44 13.36 13.13
CA ALA A 366 -18.00 13.35 12.85
C ALA A 366 -17.26 14.55 13.47
N THR A 367 -17.97 15.58 13.94
CA THR A 367 -17.41 16.80 14.52
C THR A 367 -17.17 16.69 16.03
N LEU A 368 -17.85 15.78 16.73
CA LEU A 368 -17.69 15.59 18.19
C LEU A 368 -16.24 15.41 18.66
N ASN A 369 -15.44 14.67 17.88
CA ASN A 369 -14.04 14.41 18.21
C ASN A 369 -13.06 15.33 17.43
N SER A 370 -13.54 16.36 16.72
CA SER A 370 -12.67 17.29 15.97
C SER A 370 -11.67 17.98 16.89
N ARG A 371 -12.08 18.25 18.14
CA ARG A 371 -11.26 18.88 19.20
C ARG A 371 -10.26 17.94 19.86
N LEU A 372 -10.45 16.61 19.72
CA LEU A 372 -9.44 15.62 20.15
C LEU A 372 -8.32 15.49 19.12
N SER A 373 -8.55 15.94 17.89
CA SER A 373 -7.52 15.95 16.85
C SER A 373 -6.43 16.94 17.26
N ALA A 374 -5.17 16.52 17.13
CA ALA A 374 -3.97 17.33 17.36
C ALA A 374 -4.00 18.64 16.51
N PRO A 375 -3.01 19.56 16.59
CA PRO A 375 -3.05 20.86 15.92
C PRO A 375 -2.93 20.71 14.41
N THR A 376 -4.00 20.26 13.79
CA THR A 376 -4.13 19.91 12.38
C THR A 376 -5.43 20.49 11.85
N PRO A 377 -5.43 20.99 10.61
CA PRO A 377 -6.63 21.51 9.99
C PRO A 377 -7.77 20.46 9.95
N PRO A 378 -9.05 20.87 10.09
CA PRO A 378 -10.18 19.98 9.93
C PRO A 378 -10.15 19.26 8.57
N ARG A 379 -10.29 17.92 8.61
CA ARG A 379 -10.29 17.08 7.41
C ARG A 379 -11.73 16.76 7.00
N ALA A 380 -12.07 17.01 5.74
CA ALA A 380 -13.30 16.51 5.14
C ALA A 380 -13.20 14.99 4.95
N ILE A 381 -14.06 14.24 5.64
CA ILE A 381 -14.10 12.78 5.54
C ILE A 381 -15.30 12.36 4.71
N LYS A 382 -15.05 11.56 3.68
CA LYS A 382 -16.10 10.89 2.90
C LYS A 382 -16.18 9.44 3.36
N ILE A 383 -17.25 9.10 4.08
CA ILE A 383 -17.55 7.69 4.42
C ILE A 383 -17.84 6.92 3.12
N LEU A 384 -17.35 5.69 3.04
CA LEU A 384 -17.60 4.81 1.91
C LEU A 384 -19.09 4.49 1.80
N SER A 385 -19.60 4.35 0.57
CA SER A 385 -20.96 3.84 0.40
C SER A 385 -21.05 2.39 0.87
N TRP A 386 -22.24 1.96 1.26
CA TRP A 386 -22.48 0.64 1.83
C TRP A 386 -21.96 -0.48 0.92
N LYS A 387 -22.23 -0.37 -0.38
CA LYS A 387 -21.75 -1.34 -1.38
C LYS A 387 -20.22 -1.41 -1.43
N LYS A 388 -19.55 -0.25 -1.48
CA LYS A 388 -18.08 -0.15 -1.46
C LYS A 388 -17.49 -0.66 -0.15
N ALA A 389 -18.16 -0.49 0.97
CA ALA A 389 -17.74 -1.02 2.26
C ALA A 389 -17.78 -2.56 2.26
N VAL A 390 -18.85 -3.17 1.75
CA VAL A 390 -18.92 -4.63 1.63
C VAL A 390 -17.86 -5.16 0.66
N GLU A 391 -17.70 -4.54 -0.52
CA GLU A 391 -16.65 -4.88 -1.50
C GLU A 391 -15.24 -4.81 -0.86
N TYR A 392 -15.00 -3.79 -0.03
CA TYR A 392 -13.76 -3.64 0.72
C TYR A 392 -13.51 -4.83 1.66
N PHE A 393 -14.50 -5.23 2.49
CA PHE A 393 -14.32 -6.36 3.39
C PHE A 393 -14.17 -7.69 2.66
N VAL A 394 -14.87 -7.89 1.53
CA VAL A 394 -14.67 -9.07 0.67
C VAL A 394 -13.23 -9.13 0.16
N LYS A 395 -12.72 -8.01 -0.38
CA LYS A 395 -11.31 -7.92 -0.83
C LYS A 395 -10.35 -8.21 0.33
N LEU A 396 -10.53 -7.56 1.47
CA LEU A 396 -9.71 -7.78 2.67
C LEU A 396 -9.69 -9.26 3.06
N LEU A 397 -10.84 -9.93 3.09
CA LEU A 397 -10.94 -11.34 3.43
C LEU A 397 -10.22 -12.25 2.43
N HIS A 398 -10.29 -11.94 1.12
CA HIS A 398 -9.52 -12.66 0.11
C HIS A 398 -8.01 -12.47 0.28
N ASP A 399 -7.56 -11.24 0.57
CA ASP A 399 -6.15 -10.97 0.86
C ASP A 399 -5.68 -11.77 2.10
N LEU A 400 -6.49 -11.80 3.16
CA LEU A 400 -6.19 -12.59 4.37
C LEU A 400 -6.21 -14.11 4.11
N ASP A 401 -7.11 -14.63 3.25
CA ASP A 401 -7.13 -16.06 2.89
C ASP A 401 -5.89 -16.44 2.08
N ALA A 402 -5.48 -15.60 1.12
CA ALA A 402 -4.28 -15.83 0.33
C ALA A 402 -3.06 -16.03 1.25
N MET A 403 -2.92 -15.20 2.28
CA MET A 403 -1.87 -15.34 3.29
C MET A 403 -2.01 -16.59 4.15
N CYS A 404 -3.23 -16.94 4.58
CA CYS A 404 -3.49 -18.12 5.39
C CYS A 404 -3.34 -19.43 4.61
N SER A 405 -3.52 -19.39 3.28
CA SER A 405 -3.39 -20.53 2.38
C SER A 405 -1.94 -20.84 2.01
N TYR A 406 -1.05 -19.86 2.16
CA TYR A 406 0.36 -20.01 1.79
C TYR A 406 1.06 -20.97 2.75
N SER A 407 1.76 -21.96 2.19
CA SER A 407 2.52 -22.93 2.98
C SER A 407 3.64 -22.24 3.73
N LEU A 408 3.73 -22.47 5.05
CA LEU A 408 4.78 -21.93 5.92
C LEU A 408 6.12 -22.64 5.66
N ASN A 409 6.67 -22.43 4.46
CA ASN A 409 7.91 -23.01 4.00
C ASN A 409 9.09 -22.06 4.28
N PRO A 410 10.26 -22.58 4.68
CA PRO A 410 11.42 -21.77 5.01
C PRO A 410 12.24 -21.31 3.79
N HIS A 411 11.80 -21.61 2.56
CA HIS A 411 12.51 -21.22 1.34
C HIS A 411 12.28 -19.73 1.05
N LEU A 412 13.33 -18.93 1.22
CA LEU A 412 13.25 -17.48 1.14
C LEU A 412 12.88 -17.00 -0.26
N GLU A 413 13.40 -17.59 -1.34
CA GLU A 413 13.12 -17.15 -2.70
C GLU A 413 11.63 -17.27 -3.06
N SER A 414 11.01 -18.39 -2.68
CA SER A 414 9.56 -18.57 -2.89
C SER A 414 8.75 -17.57 -2.08
N LEU A 415 9.17 -17.30 -0.85
CA LEU A 415 8.55 -16.29 0.00
C LEU A 415 8.69 -14.87 -0.59
N LEU A 416 9.87 -14.47 -1.06
CA LEU A 416 10.09 -13.17 -1.69
C LEU A 416 9.19 -13.01 -2.93
N CYS A 417 9.10 -14.05 -3.77
CA CYS A 417 8.17 -14.07 -4.89
C CYS A 417 6.71 -13.92 -4.43
N PHE A 418 6.27 -14.68 -3.42
CA PHE A 418 4.92 -14.58 -2.86
C PHE A 418 4.61 -13.18 -2.37
N VAL A 419 5.50 -12.55 -1.58
CA VAL A 419 5.28 -11.19 -1.07
C VAL A 419 5.19 -10.19 -2.22
N VAL A 420 6.04 -10.30 -3.24
CA VAL A 420 5.97 -9.42 -4.42
C VAL A 420 4.65 -9.61 -5.17
N GLN A 421 4.17 -10.84 -5.37
CA GLN A 421 2.88 -11.09 -6.02
C GLN A 421 1.71 -10.61 -5.17
N PHE A 422 1.77 -10.82 -3.86
CA PHE A 422 0.79 -10.30 -2.92
C PHE A 422 0.72 -8.77 -3.00
N GLN A 423 1.85 -8.06 -3.14
CA GLN A 423 1.81 -6.60 -3.31
C GLN A 423 1.22 -6.16 -4.65
N LYS A 424 1.34 -6.98 -5.71
CA LYS A 424 0.73 -6.69 -7.01
C LYS A 424 -0.80 -6.76 -6.97
N SER A 425 -1.41 -7.46 -6.00
CA SER A 425 -2.87 -7.39 -5.78
C SER A 425 -3.33 -6.09 -5.11
N GLN A 426 -2.39 -5.16 -4.82
CA GLN A 426 -2.62 -3.88 -4.14
C GLN A 426 -3.34 -4.05 -2.79
N PRO A 427 -2.79 -4.81 -1.84
CA PRO A 427 -3.39 -5.07 -0.56
C PRO A 427 -3.45 -3.80 0.30
N ASP A 428 -4.56 -3.64 1.01
CA ASP A 428 -4.75 -2.51 1.94
C ASP A 428 -3.87 -2.65 3.18
N LEU A 429 -3.70 -1.57 3.96
CA LEU A 429 -2.74 -1.55 5.08
C LEU A 429 -2.99 -2.69 6.08
N VAL A 430 -4.25 -2.96 6.43
CA VAL A 430 -4.60 -3.99 7.41
C VAL A 430 -4.06 -5.35 6.97
N ALA A 431 -4.24 -5.72 5.70
CA ALA A 431 -3.69 -6.97 5.15
C ALA A 431 -2.16 -6.98 5.15
N ARG A 432 -1.54 -5.86 4.74
CA ARG A 432 -0.07 -5.69 4.74
C ARG A 432 0.54 -5.81 6.15
N ALA A 433 -0.10 -5.22 7.16
CA ALA A 433 0.34 -5.29 8.56
C ALA A 433 0.24 -6.72 9.11
N HIS A 434 -0.86 -7.42 8.82
CA HIS A 434 -0.99 -8.84 9.14
C HIS A 434 0.08 -9.70 8.47
N LEU A 435 0.42 -9.42 7.20
CA LEU A 435 1.47 -10.15 6.48
C LEU A 435 2.81 -9.92 7.15
N GLN A 436 3.15 -8.67 7.45
CA GLN A 436 4.41 -8.35 8.10
C GLN A 436 4.58 -9.05 9.46
N LEU A 437 3.53 -9.06 10.30
CA LEU A 437 3.53 -9.77 11.58
C LEU A 437 3.56 -11.28 11.44
N LEU A 438 2.95 -11.84 10.39
CA LEU A 438 3.04 -13.26 10.10
C LEU A 438 4.47 -13.65 9.71
N LEU A 439 5.13 -12.86 8.86
CA LEU A 439 6.46 -13.17 8.35
C LEU A 439 7.54 -13.06 9.44
N VAL A 440 7.48 -12.03 10.28
CA VAL A 440 8.54 -11.75 11.26
C VAL A 440 7.94 -11.71 12.67
N GLN A 441 8.29 -12.71 13.49
CA GLN A 441 7.92 -12.77 14.91
C GLN A 441 9.19 -13.05 15.73
N ASP A 442 9.50 -12.21 16.72
CA ASP A 442 10.66 -12.33 17.60
C ASP A 442 12.00 -12.54 16.86
N GLY A 443 12.17 -11.86 15.72
CA GLY A 443 13.37 -11.98 14.87
C GLY A 443 13.52 -13.33 14.16
N LYS A 444 12.46 -14.14 14.09
CA LYS A 444 12.40 -15.43 13.38
C LYS A 444 11.38 -15.39 12.25
N LEU A 445 11.63 -16.18 11.21
CA LEU A 445 10.68 -16.35 10.11
C LEU A 445 9.48 -17.18 10.60
N TYR A 446 8.28 -16.63 10.45
CA TYR A 446 7.03 -17.18 10.99
C TYR A 446 7.06 -17.48 12.50
N GLY A 447 8.00 -16.91 13.28
CA GLY A 447 8.21 -17.30 14.68
C GLY A 447 8.71 -18.74 14.88
N ARG A 448 9.05 -19.45 13.80
CA ARG A 448 9.45 -20.87 13.79
C ARG A 448 10.92 -21.01 13.44
N ASP A 449 11.33 -20.50 12.29
CA ASP A 449 12.65 -20.72 11.71
C ASP A 449 13.61 -19.58 12.06
N PRO A 450 14.75 -19.85 12.72
CA PRO A 450 15.82 -18.87 12.90
C PRO A 450 16.29 -18.32 11.54
N ILE A 451 16.51 -17.01 11.43
CA ILE A 451 16.88 -16.37 10.16
C ILE A 451 18.19 -16.95 9.60
N PHE A 452 19.14 -17.34 10.45
CA PHE A 452 20.34 -18.03 9.99
C PHE A 452 20.03 -19.37 9.26
N ALA A 453 19.05 -20.14 9.76
CA ALA A 453 18.61 -21.36 9.10
C ALA A 453 17.90 -21.08 7.76
N VAL A 454 17.25 -19.92 7.64
CA VAL A 454 16.64 -19.45 6.38
C VAL A 454 17.73 -19.05 5.38
N ILE A 455 18.73 -18.28 5.82
CA ILE A 455 19.86 -17.84 4.99
C ILE A 455 20.65 -19.05 4.47
N THR A 456 20.97 -20.01 5.35
CA THR A 456 21.76 -21.19 4.96
C THR A 456 21.04 -22.05 3.91
N LYS A 457 19.72 -22.17 4.00
CA LYS A 457 18.91 -22.83 2.96
C LYS A 457 18.91 -22.01 1.66
N ALA A 458 18.72 -20.69 1.73
CA ALA A 458 18.67 -19.81 0.56
C ALA A 458 20.02 -19.72 -0.18
N ALA A 459 21.14 -19.76 0.55
CA ALA A 459 22.49 -19.80 0.00
C ALA A 459 22.92 -21.20 -0.48
N ALA A 460 21.97 -22.17 -0.52
CA ALA A 460 22.16 -23.54 -1.00
C ALA A 460 23.31 -24.30 -0.31
N LEU A 461 23.46 -24.14 1.01
CA LEU A 461 24.48 -24.84 1.78
C LEU A 461 24.11 -26.30 2.06
N PRO A 462 25.09 -27.23 2.13
CA PRO A 462 24.85 -28.62 2.50
C PRO A 462 24.36 -28.77 3.94
N GLU A 463 23.36 -29.63 4.18
CA GLU A 463 22.75 -29.94 5.49
C GLU A 463 23.74 -30.30 6.64
N ALA A 464 25.00 -30.65 6.33
CA ALA A 464 26.04 -31.00 7.30
C ALA A 464 26.66 -29.79 8.04
N THR A 465 26.34 -28.54 7.65
CA THR A 465 26.96 -27.31 8.18
C THR A 465 26.23 -26.69 9.39
N LYS A 466 25.23 -27.39 9.95
CA LYS A 466 24.35 -26.88 11.02
C LYS A 466 24.99 -26.71 12.40
N ASN A 467 26.24 -27.16 12.60
CA ASN A 467 26.87 -27.30 13.93
C ASN A 467 28.13 -26.41 14.15
N HIS A 468 28.29 -25.30 13.42
CA HIS A 468 29.44 -24.40 13.62
C HIS A 468 29.07 -23.12 14.38
N ASP A 469 30.00 -22.59 15.20
CA ASP A 469 29.86 -21.32 15.93
C ASP A 469 29.69 -20.07 15.02
N ILE A 470 29.66 -20.24 13.70
CA ILE A 470 29.47 -19.21 12.66
C ILE A 470 28.18 -18.41 12.89
N GLN A 471 27.13 -19.00 13.46
CA GLN A 471 25.89 -18.29 13.74
C GLN A 471 26.07 -17.15 14.77
N LYS A 472 27.12 -17.20 15.60
CA LYS A 472 27.45 -16.15 16.59
C LYS A 472 28.30 -15.03 16.00
N ASN A 473 28.80 -15.18 14.76
CA ASN A 473 29.56 -14.14 14.10
C ASN A 473 28.69 -12.88 13.95
N GLU A 474 29.21 -11.73 14.37
CA GLU A 474 28.47 -10.47 14.42
C GLU A 474 27.90 -10.09 13.04
N TYR A 475 28.68 -10.27 11.97
CA TYR A 475 28.27 -9.93 10.61
C TYR A 475 27.14 -10.85 10.09
N ILE A 476 27.11 -12.11 10.53
CA ILE A 476 26.02 -13.03 10.20
C ILE A 476 24.72 -12.64 10.92
N VAL A 477 24.82 -12.16 12.16
CA VAL A 477 23.66 -11.63 12.90
C VAL A 477 23.15 -10.36 12.23
N GLN A 478 24.04 -9.45 11.83
CA GLN A 478 23.69 -8.24 11.09
C GLN A 478 23.03 -8.56 9.73
N LEU A 479 23.55 -9.54 9.00
CA LEU A 479 22.93 -10.04 7.76
C LEU A 479 21.52 -10.58 8.01
N GLY A 480 21.31 -11.30 9.11
CA GLY A 480 19.98 -11.74 9.54
C GLY A 480 19.01 -10.58 9.77
N GLN A 481 19.48 -9.49 10.39
CA GLN A 481 18.68 -8.28 10.58
C GLN A 481 18.34 -7.60 9.24
N LEU A 482 19.27 -7.60 8.27
CA LEU A 482 19.01 -7.07 6.92
C LEU A 482 17.96 -7.88 6.16
N VAL A 483 17.95 -9.21 6.29
CA VAL A 483 16.88 -10.06 5.72
C VAL A 483 15.53 -9.75 6.34
N VAL A 484 15.47 -9.61 7.68
CA VAL A 484 14.25 -9.20 8.38
C VAL A 484 13.77 -7.83 7.90
N ASN A 485 14.69 -6.87 7.76
CA ASN A 485 14.36 -5.54 7.26
C ASN A 485 13.86 -5.58 5.81
N LEU A 486 14.47 -6.40 4.94
CA LEU A 486 14.01 -6.60 3.56
C LEU A 486 12.57 -7.12 3.52
N LEU A 487 12.24 -8.16 4.30
CA LEU A 487 10.88 -8.71 4.37
C LEU A 487 9.87 -7.65 4.83
N LYS A 488 10.22 -6.83 5.83
CA LYS A 488 9.38 -5.72 6.29
C LYS A 488 9.20 -4.65 5.23
N ILE A 489 10.26 -4.28 4.51
CA ILE A 489 10.20 -3.31 3.42
C ILE A 489 9.24 -3.79 2.33
N LEU A 490 9.34 -5.05 1.91
CA LEU A 490 8.45 -5.63 0.89
C LEU A 490 6.97 -5.68 1.31
N CYS A 491 6.67 -5.55 2.61
CA CYS A 491 5.30 -5.45 3.11
C CYS A 491 4.73 -4.02 3.05
N THR A 492 5.55 -3.00 2.80
CA THR A 492 5.09 -1.60 2.71
C THR A 492 4.42 -1.29 1.37
N ASN A 493 3.77 -0.13 1.23
CA ASN A 493 3.23 0.29 -0.07
C ASN A 493 4.34 0.50 -1.12
N ALA A 494 4.00 0.49 -2.41
CA ALA A 494 4.99 0.52 -3.50
C ALA A 494 5.95 1.73 -3.46
N ALA A 495 5.45 2.91 -3.06
CA ALA A 495 6.26 4.12 -2.94
C ALA A 495 7.30 3.98 -1.81
N TRP A 496 6.90 3.47 -0.64
CA TRP A 496 7.82 3.18 0.46
C TRP A 496 8.78 2.05 0.15
N GLN A 497 8.32 1.00 -0.54
CA GLN A 497 9.19 -0.07 -1.02
C GLN A 497 10.33 0.54 -1.83
N ARG A 498 10.03 1.35 -2.85
CA ARG A 498 11.08 1.96 -3.68
C ARG A 498 12.04 2.82 -2.87
N ARG A 499 11.52 3.72 -2.01
CA ARG A 499 12.34 4.61 -1.18
C ARG A 499 13.27 3.83 -0.24
N LYS A 500 12.77 2.78 0.41
CA LYS A 500 13.55 2.00 1.38
C LYS A 500 14.49 1.00 0.73
N LEU A 501 14.08 0.35 -0.36
CA LEU A 501 14.96 -0.55 -1.12
C LEU A 501 16.17 0.20 -1.69
N GLY A 502 15.97 1.43 -2.18
CA GLY A 502 17.10 2.26 -2.63
C GLY A 502 18.11 2.57 -1.52
N LYS A 503 17.64 2.81 -0.28
CA LYS A 503 18.53 3.07 0.87
C LYS A 503 19.23 1.82 1.39
N ILE A 504 18.52 0.70 1.50
CA ILE A 504 19.07 -0.53 2.09
C ILE A 504 20.18 -1.13 1.22
N LEU A 505 20.24 -0.83 -0.09
CA LEU A 505 21.29 -1.31 -0.98
C LEU A 505 22.71 -0.97 -0.49
N GLN A 506 22.89 0.21 0.12
CA GLN A 506 24.16 0.58 0.72
C GLN A 506 24.51 -0.35 1.90
N ASP A 507 23.53 -0.67 2.76
CA ASP A 507 23.73 -1.57 3.89
C ASP A 507 24.09 -3.00 3.42
N TRP A 508 23.43 -3.48 2.35
CA TRP A 508 23.75 -4.77 1.72
C TRP A 508 25.15 -4.80 1.11
N ARG A 509 25.63 -3.69 0.55
CA ARG A 509 27.01 -3.59 0.07
C ARG A 509 28.01 -3.56 1.22
N VAL A 510 27.73 -2.81 2.29
CA VAL A 510 28.59 -2.72 3.47
C VAL A 510 28.74 -4.10 4.12
N ILE A 511 27.64 -4.83 4.32
CA ILE A 511 27.71 -6.17 4.94
C ILE A 511 28.48 -7.16 4.07
N TYR A 512 28.36 -7.08 2.74
CA TYR A 512 29.16 -7.89 1.83
C TYR A 512 30.66 -7.66 2.04
N VAL A 513 31.10 -6.39 2.06
CA VAL A 513 32.51 -6.04 2.25
C VAL A 513 33.01 -6.49 3.63
N GLN A 514 32.20 -6.29 4.67
CA GLN A 514 32.54 -6.74 6.03
C GLN A 514 32.67 -8.26 6.12
N LEU A 515 31.74 -9.00 5.51
CA LEU A 515 31.81 -10.47 5.44
C LEU A 515 33.03 -10.94 4.66
N GLU A 516 33.36 -10.29 3.54
CA GLU A 516 34.54 -10.62 2.73
C GLU A 516 35.85 -10.38 3.52
N LEU A 517 35.96 -9.25 4.23
CA LEU A 517 37.12 -8.93 5.05
C LEU A 517 37.25 -9.87 6.25
N ALA A 518 36.16 -10.17 6.94
CA ALA A 518 36.13 -11.14 8.04
C ALA A 518 36.58 -12.51 7.55
N PHE A 519 36.08 -12.94 6.39
CA PHE A 519 36.45 -14.17 5.75
C PHE A 519 37.95 -14.23 5.38
N ARG A 520 38.52 -13.15 4.83
CA ARG A 520 39.96 -13.09 4.55
C ARG A 520 40.82 -13.13 5.82
N ASN A 521 40.40 -12.44 6.88
CA ASN A 521 41.13 -12.38 8.14
C ASN A 521 41.11 -13.71 8.90
N GLU A 522 40.00 -14.45 8.87
CA GLU A 522 39.87 -15.73 9.58
C GLU A 522 40.61 -16.89 8.89
N PHE A 523 40.76 -16.87 7.56
CA PHE A 523 41.27 -18.02 6.80
C PHE A 523 42.60 -17.80 6.05
N GLY A 524 43.12 -16.56 5.99
CA GLY A 524 44.42 -16.23 5.41
C GLY A 524 44.61 -16.59 3.93
N ASP A 525 45.76 -16.23 3.35
CA ASP A 525 46.17 -16.73 2.03
C ASP A 525 46.68 -18.18 2.17
N VAL A 526 45.83 -19.11 1.73
CA VAL A 526 46.04 -20.55 1.51
C VAL A 526 47.45 -21.06 1.83
N SER A 527 47.66 -21.53 3.06
CA SER A 527 48.74 -22.47 3.35
C SER A 527 48.33 -23.45 4.45
N SER A 528 48.11 -24.70 4.02
CA SER A 528 47.83 -25.92 4.80
C SER A 528 46.64 -25.86 5.76
N SER A 529 45.43 -26.12 5.27
CA SER A 529 44.21 -26.14 6.09
C SER A 529 43.62 -27.53 6.36
N SER A 530 43.13 -27.71 7.59
CA SER A 530 42.44 -28.90 8.09
C SER A 530 41.08 -29.13 7.37
N ASN A 531 40.47 -30.32 7.53
CA ASN A 531 39.16 -30.61 6.91
C ASN A 531 38.03 -29.65 7.37
N GLU A 532 38.13 -29.08 8.57
CA GLU A 532 37.12 -28.16 9.15
C GLU A 532 37.25 -26.73 8.61
N GLU A 533 38.47 -26.21 8.47
CA GLU A 533 38.74 -24.91 7.85
C GLU A 533 38.23 -24.88 6.39
N ASN A 534 38.35 -25.99 5.67
CA ASN A 534 37.81 -26.15 4.32
C ASN A 534 36.27 -26.12 4.24
N ILE A 535 35.55 -26.38 5.33
CA ILE A 535 34.08 -26.34 5.39
C ILE A 535 33.62 -24.90 5.65
N CYS A 536 34.18 -24.22 6.64
CA CYS A 536 33.89 -22.82 6.93
C CYS A 536 34.18 -21.93 5.72
N MET A 537 35.28 -22.20 5.01
CA MET A 537 35.63 -21.48 3.79
C MET A 537 34.55 -21.56 2.70
N LYS A 538 33.99 -22.76 2.50
CA LYS A 538 32.88 -22.95 1.56
C LYS A 538 31.61 -22.28 2.05
N ILE A 539 31.33 -22.33 3.35
CA ILE A 539 30.14 -21.67 3.94
C ILE A 539 30.14 -20.17 3.61
N PHE A 540 31.26 -19.48 3.89
CA PHE A 540 31.38 -18.05 3.60
C PHE A 540 31.30 -17.73 2.11
N GLN A 541 31.94 -18.52 1.25
CA GLN A 541 31.83 -18.33 -0.21
C GLN A 541 30.39 -18.44 -0.71
N HIS A 542 29.62 -19.44 -0.24
CA HIS A 542 28.21 -19.58 -0.59
C HIS A 542 27.37 -18.40 -0.11
N ILE A 543 27.60 -17.93 1.12
CA ILE A 543 26.90 -16.78 1.69
C ILE A 543 27.24 -15.51 0.89
N LEU A 544 28.50 -15.26 0.56
CA LEU A 544 28.92 -14.08 -0.21
C LEU A 544 28.26 -14.03 -1.58
N ILE A 545 28.25 -15.13 -2.33
CA ILE A 545 27.58 -15.22 -3.63
C ILE A 545 26.08 -14.94 -3.49
N TRP A 546 25.46 -15.50 -2.45
CA TRP A 546 24.04 -15.28 -2.18
C TRP A 546 23.75 -13.82 -1.79
N VAL A 547 24.58 -13.19 -0.96
CA VAL A 547 24.44 -11.77 -0.59
C VAL A 547 24.53 -10.88 -1.82
N GLU A 548 25.46 -11.14 -2.74
CA GLU A 548 25.52 -10.42 -4.01
C GLU A 548 24.28 -10.65 -4.87
N GLU A 549 23.83 -11.90 -5.03
CA GLU A 549 22.61 -12.23 -5.77
C GLU A 549 21.40 -11.46 -5.20
N GLN A 550 21.21 -11.45 -3.88
CA GLN A 550 20.13 -10.69 -3.23
C GLN A 550 20.30 -9.19 -3.45
N THR A 551 21.51 -8.67 -3.41
CA THR A 551 21.80 -7.25 -3.65
C THR A 551 21.37 -6.82 -5.05
N TYR A 552 21.71 -7.62 -6.08
CA TYR A 552 21.27 -7.36 -7.45
C TYR A 552 19.77 -7.58 -7.65
N TRP A 553 19.15 -8.51 -6.92
CA TRP A 553 17.70 -8.68 -6.92
C TRP A 553 16.99 -7.44 -6.34
N ILE A 554 17.48 -6.88 -5.24
CA ILE A 554 16.97 -5.63 -4.64
C ILE A 554 17.12 -4.47 -5.63
N ALA A 555 18.28 -4.34 -6.28
CA ALA A 555 18.54 -3.30 -7.28
C ALA A 555 17.60 -3.41 -8.49
N CYS A 556 17.36 -4.64 -8.97
CA CYS A 556 16.40 -4.92 -10.03
C CYS A 556 14.98 -4.49 -9.62
N ARG A 557 14.53 -4.87 -8.41
CA ARG A 557 13.21 -4.47 -7.90
C ARG A 557 13.09 -2.96 -7.73
N PHE A 558 14.14 -2.28 -7.27
CA PHE A 558 14.18 -0.81 -7.14
C PHE A 558 13.96 -0.10 -8.50
N LEU A 559 14.61 -0.58 -9.56
CA LEU A 559 14.45 -0.04 -10.92
C LEU A 559 13.05 -0.36 -11.48
N ILE A 560 12.56 -1.59 -11.32
CA ILE A 560 11.22 -1.99 -11.80
C ILE A 560 10.12 -1.17 -11.11
N LEU A 561 10.23 -0.95 -9.80
CA LEU A 561 9.27 -0.11 -9.07
C LEU A 561 9.24 1.34 -9.59
N GLY A 562 10.32 1.83 -10.19
CA GLY A 562 10.31 3.15 -10.83
C GLY A 562 9.39 3.23 -12.05
N PHE A 563 9.28 2.13 -12.82
CA PHE A 563 8.29 2.04 -13.90
C PHE A 563 6.88 1.84 -13.35
N GLU A 564 6.69 0.96 -12.37
CA GLU A 564 5.36 0.72 -11.75
C GLU A 564 4.77 1.99 -11.10
N LEU A 565 5.61 2.96 -10.72
CA LEU A 565 5.24 4.23 -10.10
C LEU A 565 5.28 5.42 -11.07
N ASP A 566 5.47 5.20 -12.37
CA ASP A 566 5.57 6.24 -13.41
C ASP A 566 6.59 7.34 -13.10
N LEU A 567 7.75 6.96 -12.55
CA LEU A 567 8.81 7.91 -12.16
C LEU A 567 9.79 8.24 -13.29
N TYR A 568 9.67 7.58 -14.43
CA TYR A 568 10.57 7.72 -15.57
C TYR A 568 9.85 8.33 -16.76
N SER A 569 10.43 9.38 -17.35
CA SER A 569 9.97 9.94 -18.62
C SER A 569 10.50 9.14 -19.81
N ALA A 570 9.83 9.26 -20.97
CA ALA A 570 10.25 8.56 -22.18
C ALA A 570 11.68 8.89 -22.63
N SER A 571 12.17 10.10 -22.34
CA SER A 571 13.55 10.52 -22.61
C SER A 571 14.59 9.77 -21.77
N GLU A 572 14.18 9.20 -20.63
CA GLU A 572 15.05 8.55 -19.66
C GLU A 572 15.02 7.02 -19.77
N TYR A 573 14.10 6.46 -20.56
CA TYR A 573 13.98 5.01 -20.73
C TYR A 573 15.30 4.36 -21.17
N CYS A 574 16.06 5.02 -22.05
CA CYS A 574 17.35 4.49 -22.53
C CYS A 574 18.33 4.22 -21.38
N MET A 575 18.55 5.21 -20.49
CA MET A 575 19.48 5.05 -19.37
C MET A 575 18.96 4.08 -18.30
N VAL A 576 17.64 4.05 -18.07
CA VAL A 576 17.02 3.15 -17.09
C VAL A 576 17.08 1.69 -17.57
N TYR A 577 16.74 1.41 -18.83
CA TYR A 577 16.88 0.07 -19.41
C TYR A 577 18.33 -0.37 -19.46
N TRP A 578 19.27 0.54 -19.75
CA TRP A 578 20.70 0.23 -19.73
C TRP A 578 21.17 -0.20 -18.33
N CYS A 579 20.76 0.55 -17.30
CA CYS A 579 21.08 0.22 -15.92
C CYS A 579 20.43 -1.11 -15.50
N LEU A 580 19.16 -1.32 -15.86
CA LEU A 580 18.43 -2.55 -15.60
C LEU A 580 19.10 -3.75 -16.27
N TYR A 581 19.51 -3.61 -17.53
CA TYR A 581 20.27 -4.61 -18.27
C TYR A 581 21.57 -4.99 -17.54
N ALA A 582 22.36 -4.00 -17.13
CA ALA A 582 23.62 -4.24 -16.42
C ALA A 582 23.41 -4.94 -15.06
N VAL A 583 22.36 -4.56 -14.31
CA VAL A 583 21.95 -5.22 -13.06
C VAL A 583 21.51 -6.67 -13.32
N LEU A 584 20.72 -6.91 -14.37
CA LEU A 584 20.20 -8.23 -14.71
C LEU A 584 21.31 -9.21 -15.13
N ILE A 585 22.34 -8.76 -15.85
CA ILE A 585 23.51 -9.60 -16.17
C ILE A 585 24.15 -10.11 -14.88
N LYS A 586 24.41 -9.19 -13.94
CA LYS A 586 25.06 -9.55 -12.68
C LYS A 586 24.17 -10.46 -11.83
N LEU A 587 22.86 -10.21 -11.81
CA LEU A 587 21.91 -11.12 -11.16
C LEU A 587 21.97 -12.53 -11.77
N ALA A 588 21.93 -12.65 -13.10
CA ALA A 588 22.00 -13.93 -13.80
C ALA A 588 23.34 -14.66 -13.56
N GLU A 589 24.45 -13.93 -13.57
CA GLU A 589 25.80 -14.44 -13.26
C GLU A 589 25.84 -15.06 -11.85
N LYS A 590 25.36 -14.32 -10.83
CA LYS A 590 25.37 -14.79 -9.43
C LYS A 590 24.38 -15.94 -9.21
N THR A 591 23.19 -15.89 -9.81
CA THR A 591 22.24 -17.02 -9.77
C THR A 591 22.83 -18.27 -10.41
N HIS A 592 23.51 -18.14 -11.54
CA HIS A 592 24.19 -19.27 -12.20
C HIS A 592 25.28 -19.87 -11.31
N LEU A 593 26.14 -19.03 -10.72
CA LEU A 593 27.18 -19.48 -9.78
C LEU A 593 26.58 -20.22 -8.58
N LYS A 594 25.56 -19.65 -7.92
CA LYS A 594 24.87 -20.29 -6.79
C LYS A 594 24.35 -21.69 -7.16
N MET A 595 23.73 -21.81 -8.33
CA MET A 595 23.21 -23.09 -8.81
C MET A 595 24.31 -24.09 -9.15
N ALA A 596 25.40 -23.66 -9.80
CA ALA A 596 26.53 -24.52 -10.15
C ALA A 596 27.18 -25.16 -8.92
N PHE A 597 27.39 -24.41 -7.84
CA PHE A 597 27.93 -24.94 -6.59
C PHE A 597 27.02 -26.01 -5.95
N SER A 598 25.69 -25.86 -6.05
CA SER A 598 24.74 -26.85 -5.52
C SER A 598 24.85 -28.20 -6.26
N TYR A 599 25.00 -28.18 -7.59
CA TYR A 599 25.16 -29.38 -8.41
C TYR A 599 26.44 -30.17 -8.08
N ASP A 600 27.56 -29.49 -7.82
CA ASP A 600 28.81 -30.15 -7.44
C ASP A 600 28.71 -30.90 -6.10
N THR A 601 27.94 -30.38 -5.16
CA THR A 601 27.70 -31.07 -3.88
C THR A 601 26.79 -32.29 -4.05
N ALA A 602 25.83 -32.26 -4.97
CA ALA A 602 24.93 -33.38 -5.28
C ALA A 602 25.66 -34.53 -5.99
N LYS A 603 26.55 -34.24 -6.97
CA LYS A 603 27.36 -35.26 -7.65
C LYS A 603 28.29 -36.03 -6.69
N ARG A 604 28.82 -35.36 -5.66
CA ARG A 604 29.69 -36.01 -4.65
C ARG A 604 28.95 -37.01 -3.77
N LYS A 605 27.65 -36.81 -3.49
CA LYS A 605 26.79 -37.78 -2.79
C LYS A 605 26.38 -38.97 -3.67
N GLY A 606 26.35 -38.78 -5.00
CA GLY A 606 25.92 -39.79 -5.99
C GLY A 606 27.02 -40.74 -6.50
N LYS A 607 28.30 -40.56 -6.14
CA LYS A 607 29.39 -41.46 -6.52
C LYS A 607 29.39 -42.77 -5.69
N LYS A 608 28.29 -43.53 -5.77
CA LYS A 608 28.28 -44.98 -5.66
C LYS A 608 27.43 -45.52 -6.80
N LYS A 609 28.11 -45.89 -7.90
CA LYS A 609 27.65 -46.70 -9.04
C LYS A 609 26.97 -45.93 -10.20
N ARG A 610 27.73 -45.67 -11.28
CA ARG A 610 27.61 -46.34 -12.61
C ARG A 610 28.17 -45.46 -13.74
N ASP A 611 29.13 -46.00 -14.48
CA ASP A 611 29.67 -45.45 -15.72
C ASP A 611 28.69 -45.63 -16.89
N SER A 612 28.41 -44.55 -17.62
CA SER A 612 28.02 -44.60 -19.04
C SER A 612 28.39 -43.28 -19.76
N PRO A 613 28.85 -43.31 -21.03
CA PRO A 613 29.40 -42.12 -21.71
C PRO A 613 28.34 -41.23 -22.38
N LYS A 614 27.05 -41.59 -22.32
CA LYS A 614 25.95 -40.80 -22.89
C LYS A 614 25.43 -39.69 -21.96
N ASP A 615 25.85 -39.67 -20.70
CA ASP A 615 25.41 -38.68 -19.71
C ASP A 615 26.24 -37.37 -19.75
N LEU A 616 27.42 -37.37 -20.38
CA LEU A 616 28.28 -36.18 -20.53
C LEU A 616 27.64 -35.06 -21.38
N ALA A 617 26.74 -35.40 -22.30
CA ALA A 617 26.07 -34.42 -23.16
C ALA A 617 24.90 -33.66 -22.49
N ARG A 618 24.48 -34.06 -21.28
CA ARG A 618 23.50 -33.32 -20.47
C ARG A 618 24.17 -32.37 -19.46
N GLU A 619 25.49 -32.32 -19.40
CA GLU A 619 26.25 -31.69 -18.30
C GLU A 619 26.40 -30.16 -18.39
N SER A 620 25.91 -29.50 -19.45
CA SER A 620 26.08 -28.04 -19.65
C SER A 620 24.76 -27.31 -19.95
N ARG A 621 23.61 -27.82 -19.51
CA ARG A 621 22.35 -27.09 -19.69
C ARG A 621 22.23 -25.97 -18.65
N ILE A 622 22.21 -24.72 -19.15
CA ILE A 622 21.94 -23.53 -18.34
C ILE A 622 20.62 -23.74 -17.57
N PRO A 623 20.58 -23.51 -16.25
CA PRO A 623 19.37 -23.70 -15.47
C PRO A 623 18.19 -22.86 -15.99
N PRO A 624 16.95 -23.38 -15.96
CA PRO A 624 15.77 -22.65 -16.45
C PRO A 624 15.56 -21.28 -15.80
N ALA A 625 15.93 -21.11 -14.52
CA ALA A 625 15.85 -19.83 -13.83
C ALA A 625 16.83 -18.77 -14.40
N VAL A 626 18.02 -19.21 -14.82
CA VAL A 626 19.02 -18.33 -15.46
C VAL A 626 18.56 -17.98 -16.88
N LEU A 627 18.01 -18.94 -17.63
CA LEU A 627 17.41 -18.66 -18.94
C LEU A 627 16.20 -17.71 -18.85
N PHE A 628 15.41 -17.80 -17.78
CA PHE A 628 14.35 -16.84 -17.52
C PHE A 628 14.88 -15.42 -17.35
N LEU A 629 15.95 -15.23 -16.56
CA LEU A 629 16.64 -13.93 -16.45
C LEU A 629 17.25 -13.50 -17.79
N GLN A 630 17.74 -14.43 -18.60
CA GLN A 630 18.25 -14.13 -19.94
C GLN A 630 17.18 -13.52 -20.85
N CYS A 631 15.91 -13.92 -20.74
CA CYS A 631 14.82 -13.24 -21.45
C CYS A 631 14.72 -11.76 -21.06
N TYR A 632 14.84 -11.44 -19.77
CA TYR A 632 14.80 -10.06 -19.29
C TYR A 632 16.01 -9.26 -19.78
N ILE A 633 17.20 -9.88 -19.76
CA ILE A 633 18.45 -9.28 -20.26
C ILE A 633 18.27 -8.91 -21.73
N CYS A 634 17.83 -9.85 -22.58
CA CYS A 634 17.63 -9.59 -24.01
C CYS A 634 16.59 -8.49 -24.28
N LEU A 635 15.50 -8.43 -23.50
CA LEU A 635 14.50 -7.37 -23.64
C LEU A 635 15.05 -6.00 -23.20
N ALA A 636 15.74 -5.93 -22.06
CA ALA A 636 16.34 -4.69 -21.56
C ALA A 636 17.44 -4.18 -22.50
N GLU A 637 18.31 -5.06 -22.99
CA GLU A 637 19.36 -4.74 -23.96
C GLU A 637 18.76 -4.29 -25.29
N GLY A 638 17.80 -5.05 -25.83
CA GLY A 638 17.11 -4.70 -27.07
C GLY A 638 16.43 -3.34 -27.01
N LEU A 639 15.75 -3.02 -25.90
CA LEU A 639 15.13 -1.71 -25.68
C LEU A 639 16.17 -0.60 -25.54
N THR A 640 17.24 -0.83 -24.78
CA THR A 640 18.35 0.12 -24.64
C THR A 640 18.94 0.48 -26.00
N MET A 641 19.28 -0.54 -26.78
CA MET A 641 19.88 -0.36 -28.10
C MET A 641 18.91 0.31 -29.07
N MET A 642 17.62 -0.05 -29.03
CA MET A 642 16.59 0.54 -29.90
C MET A 642 16.36 2.02 -29.59
N LEU A 643 16.26 2.38 -28.32
CA LEU A 643 16.12 3.76 -27.87
C LEU A 643 17.37 4.58 -28.21
N ALA A 644 18.57 4.00 -28.05
CA ALA A 644 19.81 4.64 -28.44
C ALA A 644 19.89 4.88 -29.96
N ALA A 645 19.53 3.89 -30.79
CA ALA A 645 19.49 4.05 -32.25
C ALA A 645 18.45 5.11 -32.69
N LEU A 646 17.26 5.13 -32.08
CA LEU A 646 16.25 6.17 -32.31
C LEU A 646 16.78 7.58 -32.00
N ARG A 647 17.50 7.72 -30.87
CA ARG A 647 18.14 8.98 -30.47
C ARG A 647 19.24 9.41 -31.45
N ASN A 648 20.05 8.47 -31.91
CA ASN A 648 21.24 8.74 -32.74
C ASN A 648 20.89 9.00 -34.22
N GLU A 649 19.90 8.30 -34.77
CA GLU A 649 19.59 8.35 -36.21
C GLU A 649 18.34 9.19 -36.55
N ILE A 650 17.34 9.25 -35.66
CA ILE A 650 16.05 9.91 -35.94
C ILE A 650 15.84 11.15 -35.03
N MET A 651 16.75 11.40 -34.07
CA MET A 651 16.65 12.50 -33.10
C MET A 651 15.34 12.50 -32.29
N VAL A 652 14.67 11.34 -32.23
CA VAL A 652 13.44 11.14 -31.47
C VAL A 652 13.80 11.01 -29.98
N LEU A 653 12.97 11.55 -29.09
CA LEU A 653 13.14 11.58 -27.62
C LEU A 653 14.16 12.57 -27.04
N GLN A 654 14.74 13.46 -27.86
CA GLN A 654 15.54 14.56 -27.31
C GLN A 654 14.64 15.64 -26.70
N SER A 655 14.68 15.78 -25.38
CA SER A 655 14.06 16.89 -24.65
C SER A 655 15.16 17.73 -23.99
N PRO A 656 15.78 18.69 -24.71
CA PRO A 656 16.78 19.58 -24.13
C PRO A 656 16.13 20.43 -23.04
N SER A 657 16.62 20.30 -21.80
CA SER A 657 16.24 21.18 -20.69
C SER A 657 17.32 22.23 -20.51
N PRO A 658 16.97 23.51 -20.32
CA PRO A 658 17.95 24.56 -20.05
C PRO A 658 18.53 24.45 -18.63
N PHE A 659 17.94 23.64 -17.75
CA PHE A 659 18.32 23.54 -16.34
C PHE A 659 19.13 22.29 -16.01
N ASN A 660 18.80 21.14 -16.61
CA ASN A 660 19.43 19.86 -16.29
C ASN A 660 19.96 19.18 -17.54
N THR A 661 21.23 18.82 -17.51
CA THR A 661 21.92 17.97 -18.48
C THR A 661 21.51 16.50 -18.34
N GLU A 662 21.75 15.68 -19.38
CA GLU A 662 21.53 14.22 -19.32
C GLU A 662 22.37 13.57 -18.21
N GLN A 663 23.58 14.09 -17.95
CA GLN A 663 24.45 13.61 -16.87
C GLN A 663 23.86 13.88 -15.48
N GLU A 664 23.31 15.07 -15.25
CA GLU A 664 22.68 15.40 -13.96
C GLU A 664 21.44 14.55 -13.72
N LYS A 665 20.62 14.32 -14.77
CA LYS A 665 19.48 13.40 -14.69
C LYS A 665 19.93 11.98 -14.36
N PHE A 666 20.99 11.50 -15.02
CA PHE A 666 21.58 10.19 -14.73
C PHE A 666 22.00 10.07 -13.26
N VAL A 667 22.72 11.07 -12.74
CA VAL A 667 23.14 11.07 -11.33
C VAL A 667 21.93 11.09 -10.40
N GLN A 668 20.91 11.92 -10.65
CA GLN A 668 19.70 11.99 -9.80
C GLN A 668 18.94 10.67 -9.75
N HIS A 669 18.78 9.97 -10.89
CA HIS A 669 18.05 8.70 -10.93
C HIS A 669 18.81 7.55 -10.29
N PHE A 670 20.14 7.54 -10.44
CA PHE A 670 20.98 6.41 -10.04
C PHE A 670 21.84 6.69 -8.80
N GLU A 671 21.68 7.84 -8.12
CA GLU A 671 22.49 8.23 -6.95
C GLU A 671 22.56 7.13 -5.89
N LEU A 672 21.42 6.54 -5.54
CA LEU A 672 21.36 5.48 -4.52
C LEU A 672 22.10 4.21 -4.96
N LEU A 673 22.01 3.87 -6.24
CA LEU A 673 22.73 2.74 -6.83
C LEU A 673 24.25 3.00 -6.91
N GLN A 674 24.63 4.21 -7.29
CA GLN A 674 26.02 4.65 -7.36
C GLN A 674 26.68 4.69 -5.98
N ARG A 675 25.98 5.18 -4.95
CA ARG A 675 26.45 5.13 -3.55
C ARG A 675 26.67 3.71 -3.05
N ALA A 676 25.89 2.75 -3.54
CA ALA A 676 26.07 1.33 -3.24
C ALA A 676 27.06 0.63 -4.20
N CYS A 677 27.64 1.32 -5.17
CA CYS A 677 28.51 0.78 -6.23
C CYS A 677 27.85 -0.33 -7.06
N ILE A 678 26.58 -0.18 -7.42
CA ILE A 678 25.80 -1.21 -8.15
C ILE A 678 25.26 -0.66 -9.49
N PRO A 679 25.46 -1.34 -10.62
CA PRO A 679 26.50 -2.35 -10.87
C PRO A 679 27.92 -1.76 -10.77
N ASP A 680 28.92 -2.61 -10.52
CA ASP A 680 30.31 -2.17 -10.50
C ASP A 680 30.67 -1.47 -11.83
N HIS A 681 31.32 -0.31 -11.75
CA HIS A 681 31.75 0.51 -12.91
C HIS A 681 30.62 1.12 -13.77
N ALA A 682 29.36 1.07 -13.32
CA ALA A 682 28.26 1.76 -13.98
C ALA A 682 28.38 3.28 -13.78
N SER A 683 28.86 3.97 -14.82
CA SER A 683 29.04 5.42 -14.82
C SER A 683 28.36 6.06 -16.05
N TYR A 684 28.07 7.35 -15.98
CA TYR A 684 27.54 8.08 -17.13
C TYR A 684 28.46 8.00 -18.37
N PRO A 685 29.81 8.09 -18.25
CA PRO A 685 30.72 7.79 -19.35
C PRO A 685 30.51 6.40 -19.96
N SER A 686 30.37 5.35 -19.15
CA SER A 686 30.13 3.97 -19.62
C SER A 686 28.79 3.85 -20.38
N PHE A 687 27.75 4.51 -19.88
CA PHE A 687 26.46 4.60 -20.57
C PHE A 687 26.57 5.31 -21.92
N LYS A 688 27.30 6.43 -21.96
CA LYS A 688 27.50 7.18 -23.20
C LYS A 688 28.29 6.36 -24.22
N GLU A 689 29.37 5.71 -23.80
CA GLU A 689 30.20 4.88 -24.67
C GLU A 689 29.39 3.74 -25.31
N SER A 690 28.62 3.00 -24.50
CA SER A 690 27.80 1.88 -24.97
C SER A 690 26.64 2.28 -25.88
N THR A 691 26.10 3.49 -25.75
CA THR A 691 24.94 3.95 -26.53
C THR A 691 25.29 4.83 -27.74
N THR A 692 26.49 5.41 -27.80
CA THR A 692 26.88 6.33 -28.89
C THR A 692 27.01 5.62 -30.24
N GLN A 693 27.42 4.35 -30.25
CA GLN A 693 27.62 3.58 -31.48
C GLN A 693 26.38 2.77 -31.91
N ALA A 694 25.28 2.86 -31.17
CA ALA A 694 24.05 2.12 -31.47
C ALA A 694 23.44 2.59 -32.80
N ARG A 695 23.24 1.64 -33.71
CA ARG A 695 22.65 1.85 -35.05
C ARG A 695 21.66 0.76 -35.40
N PHE A 696 20.60 1.10 -36.14
CA PHE A 696 19.55 0.15 -36.52
C PHE A 696 20.07 -1.07 -37.30
N SER A 697 21.06 -0.86 -38.18
CA SER A 697 21.72 -1.93 -38.93
C SER A 697 22.31 -3.01 -38.02
N THR A 698 22.92 -2.61 -36.91
CA THR A 698 23.53 -3.50 -35.92
C THR A 698 22.47 -4.23 -35.11
N LEU A 699 21.38 -3.54 -34.75
CA LEU A 699 20.28 -4.16 -34.00
C LEU A 699 19.55 -5.24 -34.79
N VAL A 700 19.37 -5.07 -36.09
CA VAL A 700 18.75 -6.11 -36.94
C VAL A 700 19.63 -7.35 -37.02
N MET A 701 20.95 -7.16 -37.02
CA MET A 701 21.93 -8.25 -37.05
C MET A 701 21.94 -9.06 -35.76
N TYR A 702 21.93 -8.39 -34.60
CA TYR A 702 21.95 -9.02 -33.27
C TYR A 702 20.57 -8.98 -32.60
N ASN A 703 19.51 -9.31 -33.33
CA ASN A 703 18.10 -9.09 -32.94
C ASN A 703 17.73 -9.72 -31.58
N TYR A 704 17.99 -8.97 -30.51
CA TYR A 704 17.80 -9.39 -29.12
C TYR A 704 16.35 -9.78 -28.82
N PHE A 705 15.38 -9.15 -29.51
CA PHE A 705 13.97 -9.50 -29.38
C PHE A 705 13.67 -10.93 -29.89
N LYS A 706 14.29 -11.35 -31.00
CA LYS A 706 14.16 -12.75 -31.49
C LYS A 706 14.84 -13.74 -30.55
N ASP A 707 15.97 -13.35 -29.95
CA ASP A 707 16.64 -14.19 -28.96
C ASP A 707 15.77 -14.37 -27.71
N ALA A 708 15.16 -13.28 -27.20
CA ALA A 708 14.20 -13.35 -26.10
C ALA A 708 13.03 -14.29 -26.42
N GLN A 709 12.46 -14.23 -27.64
CA GLN A 709 11.40 -15.15 -28.07
C GLN A 709 11.86 -16.62 -28.08
N ARG A 710 13.06 -16.89 -28.61
CA ARG A 710 13.62 -18.25 -28.67
C ARG A 710 13.78 -18.82 -27.27
N ILE A 711 14.38 -18.05 -26.36
CA ILE A 711 14.61 -18.46 -24.97
C ILE A 711 13.29 -18.64 -24.23
N ALA A 712 12.32 -17.73 -24.41
CA ALA A 712 11.00 -17.85 -23.79
C ALA A 712 10.28 -19.14 -24.20
N LYS A 713 10.38 -19.55 -25.48
CA LYS A 713 9.82 -20.82 -25.99
C LYS A 713 10.52 -22.04 -25.42
N GLU A 714 11.84 -22.01 -25.30
CA GLU A 714 12.64 -23.10 -24.74
C GLU A 714 12.31 -23.34 -23.25
N VAL A 715 12.16 -22.28 -22.48
CA VAL A 715 11.99 -22.36 -21.02
C VAL A 715 10.55 -22.68 -20.61
N LYS A 716 9.57 -22.44 -21.49
CA LYS A 716 8.13 -22.61 -21.23
C LYS A 716 7.77 -23.97 -20.64
N SER A 717 8.36 -25.06 -21.15
CA SER A 717 8.10 -26.41 -20.63
C SER A 717 8.63 -26.62 -19.21
N SER A 718 9.67 -25.90 -18.81
CA SER A 718 10.32 -26.04 -17.50
C SER A 718 9.52 -25.42 -16.35
N PHE A 719 8.58 -24.51 -16.66
CA PHE A 719 7.70 -23.86 -15.68
C PHE A 719 6.24 -24.31 -15.77
N ALA A 720 5.96 -25.51 -16.30
CA ALA A 720 4.61 -26.05 -16.41
C ALA A 720 3.84 -26.08 -15.07
N ALA A 721 4.55 -26.20 -13.94
CA ALA A 721 4.00 -26.22 -12.59
C ALA A 721 3.84 -24.82 -11.94
N ASP A 722 4.29 -23.75 -12.60
CA ASP A 722 4.26 -22.38 -12.08
C ASP A 722 3.45 -21.47 -13.04
N PRO A 723 2.13 -21.31 -12.80
CA PRO A 723 1.26 -20.55 -13.70
C PRO A 723 1.64 -19.06 -13.79
N ASP A 724 2.18 -18.49 -12.71
CA ASP A 724 2.57 -17.08 -12.65
C ASP A 724 3.80 -16.80 -13.52
N ARG A 725 4.82 -17.66 -13.44
CA ARG A 725 5.98 -17.58 -14.34
C ARG A 725 5.60 -17.81 -15.80
N LEU A 726 4.64 -18.69 -16.07
CA LEU A 726 4.13 -18.88 -17.43
C LEU A 726 3.38 -17.65 -17.94
N ALA A 727 2.56 -17.01 -17.10
CA ALA A 727 1.87 -15.77 -17.46
C ALA A 727 2.89 -14.66 -17.75
N GLU A 728 3.94 -14.54 -16.93
CA GLU A 728 5.02 -13.59 -17.15
C GLU A 728 5.78 -13.87 -18.46
N LEU A 729 6.18 -15.13 -18.71
CA LEU A 729 6.83 -15.51 -19.97
C LEU A 729 5.99 -15.15 -21.20
N ARG A 730 4.66 -15.33 -21.14
CA ARG A 730 3.76 -14.95 -22.23
C ARG A 730 3.76 -13.44 -22.47
N ARG A 731 3.77 -12.62 -21.42
CA ARG A 731 3.88 -11.16 -21.54
C ARG A 731 5.21 -10.75 -22.16
N LEU A 732 6.31 -11.36 -21.74
CA LEU A 732 7.64 -11.09 -22.30
C LEU A 732 7.72 -11.52 -23.78
N GLU A 733 7.15 -12.67 -24.14
CA GLU A 733 7.06 -13.16 -25.52
C GLU A 733 6.28 -12.16 -26.41
N GLN A 734 5.16 -11.60 -25.91
CA GLN A 734 4.40 -10.57 -26.63
C GLN A 734 5.21 -9.28 -26.84
N VAL A 735 5.87 -8.77 -25.79
CA VAL A 735 6.72 -7.57 -25.93
C VAL A 735 7.84 -7.80 -26.94
N ALA A 736 8.49 -8.96 -26.87
CA ALA A 736 9.56 -9.33 -27.79
C ALA A 736 9.05 -9.40 -29.24
N GLU A 737 7.85 -9.95 -29.47
CA GLU A 737 7.24 -10.02 -30.80
C GLU A 737 6.98 -8.65 -31.40
N HIS A 738 6.25 -7.81 -30.65
CA HIS A 738 5.87 -6.47 -31.13
C HIS A 738 7.10 -5.61 -31.37
N ASN A 739 8.10 -5.64 -30.49
CA ASN A 739 9.33 -4.89 -30.65
C ASN A 739 10.20 -5.43 -31.80
N SER A 740 10.20 -6.74 -32.07
CA SER A 740 10.89 -7.29 -33.24
C SER A 740 10.24 -6.82 -34.54
N VAL A 741 8.90 -6.79 -34.61
CA VAL A 741 8.16 -6.26 -35.76
C VAL A 741 8.41 -4.76 -35.92
N ALA A 742 8.31 -3.99 -34.84
CA ALA A 742 8.58 -2.55 -34.85
C ALA A 742 10.00 -2.24 -35.32
N LEU A 743 11.01 -2.96 -34.81
CA LEU A 743 12.40 -2.82 -35.24
C LEU A 743 12.55 -3.05 -36.75
N ASN A 744 11.98 -4.14 -37.28
CA ASN A 744 12.04 -4.43 -38.72
C ASN A 744 11.31 -3.37 -39.55
N LEU A 745 10.20 -2.84 -39.05
CA LEU A 745 9.43 -1.79 -39.72
C LEU A 745 10.20 -0.47 -39.73
N ILE A 746 10.78 -0.07 -38.60
CA ILE A 746 11.64 1.11 -38.48
C ILE A 746 12.85 0.97 -39.40
N CYS A 747 13.48 -0.21 -39.49
CA CYS A 747 14.62 -0.39 -40.39
C CYS A 747 14.24 -0.37 -41.87
N ARG A 748 13.04 -0.87 -42.22
CA ARG A 748 12.54 -0.86 -43.61
C ARG A 748 12.06 0.51 -44.06
N LEU A 749 11.46 1.27 -43.16
CA LEU A 749 10.87 2.58 -43.45
C LEU A 749 11.78 3.76 -43.07
N GLY A 750 12.74 3.55 -42.18
CA GLY A 750 13.48 4.59 -41.46
C GLY A 750 14.94 4.71 -41.89
N ALA A 751 15.13 5.52 -42.92
CA ALA A 751 16.12 6.60 -42.98
C ALA A 751 15.58 7.84 -43.75
N LEU A 752 14.35 7.80 -44.31
CA LEU A 752 13.87 8.80 -45.28
C LEU A 752 12.43 9.34 -45.06
N ASP A 753 11.61 8.77 -44.16
CA ASP A 753 10.20 9.17 -44.02
C ASP A 753 9.94 9.98 -42.74
N PRO A 754 9.80 11.32 -42.82
CA PRO A 754 9.54 12.20 -41.66
C PRO A 754 8.12 12.08 -41.08
N SER A 755 7.22 11.30 -41.70
CA SER A 755 5.86 11.05 -41.18
C SER A 755 5.82 9.98 -40.08
N LEU A 756 6.93 9.29 -39.81
CA LEU A 756 7.00 8.21 -38.84
C LEU A 756 7.14 8.72 -37.42
N LYS A 757 6.11 8.49 -36.60
CA LYS A 757 6.14 8.72 -35.15
C LYS A 757 6.27 7.39 -34.41
N VAL A 758 7.30 7.29 -33.57
CA VAL A 758 7.53 6.15 -32.68
C VAL A 758 7.19 6.57 -31.25
N SER A 759 6.26 5.87 -30.62
CA SER A 759 5.90 6.00 -29.21
C SER A 759 6.16 4.70 -28.46
N PHE A 760 6.25 4.78 -27.14
CA PHE A 760 6.48 3.65 -26.26
C PHE A 760 5.30 3.50 -25.31
N GLU A 761 4.64 2.34 -25.36
CA GLU A 761 3.45 2.04 -24.56
C GLU A 761 3.68 0.78 -23.70
N PHE A 762 3.13 0.73 -22.50
CA PHE A 762 3.24 -0.41 -21.56
C PHE A 762 2.02 -1.33 -21.63
N SER A 763 1.55 -1.64 -22.84
CA SER A 763 0.31 -2.39 -23.09
C SER A 763 0.38 -3.87 -22.69
N HIS A 764 1.52 -4.52 -22.97
CA HIS A 764 1.69 -5.96 -22.73
C HIS A 764 2.39 -6.28 -21.41
N HIS A 765 3.13 -5.32 -20.85
CA HIS A 765 3.99 -5.55 -19.70
C HIS A 765 4.24 -4.26 -18.89
N PRO A 766 4.22 -4.32 -17.55
CA PRO A 766 4.25 -3.12 -16.69
C PRO A 766 5.53 -2.29 -16.76
N PHE A 767 6.67 -2.87 -17.16
CA PHE A 767 7.95 -2.16 -17.20
C PHE A 767 8.81 -2.46 -18.43
N PHE A 768 8.30 -3.20 -19.41
CA PHE A 768 8.98 -3.36 -20.70
C PHE A 768 8.10 -2.73 -21.76
N ALA A 769 8.58 -1.64 -22.33
CA ALA A 769 7.81 -0.87 -23.29
C ALA A 769 7.70 -1.59 -24.63
N THR A 770 6.56 -1.40 -25.28
CA THR A 770 6.30 -1.83 -26.65
C THR A 770 6.38 -0.61 -27.57
N ALA A 771 7.23 -0.68 -28.59
CA ALA A 771 7.37 0.36 -29.59
C ALA A 771 6.17 0.33 -30.53
N VAL A 772 5.41 1.43 -30.57
CA VAL A 772 4.28 1.62 -31.46
C VAL A 772 4.71 2.60 -32.55
N VAL A 773 4.59 2.14 -33.79
CA VAL A 773 5.04 2.87 -34.97
C VAL A 773 3.80 3.32 -35.75
N ARG A 774 3.54 4.63 -35.77
CA ARG A 774 2.41 5.22 -36.48
C ARG A 774 2.90 6.13 -37.60
N ARG A 775 2.21 6.11 -38.74
CA ARG A 775 2.33 7.16 -39.76
C ARG A 775 1.40 8.31 -39.35
N SER A 776 1.96 9.53 -39.34
CA SER A 776 1.25 10.77 -38.99
C SER A 776 0.12 11.10 -39.95
#